data_AF-A0A661U6X6-F1
#
_entry.id   AF-A0A661U6X6-F1
#
_cell.length_a   1.000
_cell.length_b   1.000
_cell.length_c   1.000
_cell.angle_alpha   90.00
_cell.angle_beta   90.00
_cell.angle_gamma   90.00
#
_symmetry.space_group_name_H-M   'P 1'
#
loop_
_entity.id
_entity.type
_entity.pdbx_description
1 polymer ?
#
loop_
_entity_poly.entity_id
_entity_poly.type
_entity_poly.pdbx_seq_one_letter_code
_entity_poly.pdbx_strand_id
1 'polypeptide(L)'
;DGNFYAVDASGSELWRFEVGAPILADPIFDNQNRIIFGALDGVLYCLDKEGGLVFSYSTGGPILSTASIDLEGNIYFGSDDFYLYKLSPEGSLLARFETSGWVDSRPTFLSDGRLAFSSYDGVIYVVDKDLNELSRYQSNTWFTRALSVGPDNTIYAGGMDGSLYAVDPSGALKWRFDTDDAIFSSPLVVGTKVFFGSNAGVLFCVDAAGGTENWRFTISSVEVISGSPTLGPDDKIYFGTSDHKAYALRQDSIRQWSFNTGVEIDGTKLTGKPILGGITITDDGVAYFGNCGGVLFAVDTGGHSTLTPDREPNVQASSPPHRMSDLTAISPRDLARGNRSPDTKPNAVDMALKIMCMSRKSLNRPTEVYYRPYPYIEKCVLGITEDVLNDAFAGPPFAKELTDEMLFEDQEPQEYLLTAASPLGPSVLPAQYDHFLSSTPLQDAIAEIYSSHGRSLTQSQRDELAAQAANLSSELRKAMAMALFAMNDASAKLDSAFARVTPYMRSQIYDNVLNSYPLCYYNGSFLSGVFDEWHDHVDFEQFLNAGTTLLSGIRRSEDFFANVYDSSTEPILFRFDTPIGFVMVGGAGDNLFDSTTNGVRERNALLVDIGGNDTYEGRTAGAAGDDTPISVCIDLAGDDVYESTSSGCQGWGLFGIGVLIDAFGDDTYIAQDHCQGASTFGIGILQDMYGNDIFLGKEMSQGAAACGVAVLSNESGNDIYFSPEYSQGFGFTFGSGVLRDRAGDDYYFIGGVDVDFRENKPGKERYVCMGQGFGFGPRRDQEGWQGAGGIGILTDGAGNDYYMGDYFAQGSSYWFSTGILDDKSGNDTYVARRYSTGAGIHNSVGIVVDEAGDDEYWGWGVGIGHGLDASVGIVVDVMGDDYYSARGWYTMGHGGDGLGILIDNGGSDVYSQRDATSLGYGGPYMSNYRRPLGIFIDADGQDAYTTKGNNRFWVADETGVGVDISGGDTGCLMP
;
A
#
# COMPACT_ATOMS: atom_id res chain seq x y z
N ASP A 1 9.85 -2.35 14.25
CA ASP A 1 10.57 -3.63 14.13
C ASP A 1 9.68 -4.84 14.43
N GLY A 2 8.35 -4.71 14.43
CA GLY A 2 7.45 -5.85 14.64
C GLY A 2 7.46 -6.49 16.03
N ASN A 3 8.09 -5.87 17.04
CA ASN A 3 8.28 -6.47 18.36
C ASN A 3 7.65 -5.62 19.48
N PHE A 4 7.01 -6.30 20.44
CA PHE A 4 6.57 -5.72 21.69
C PHE A 4 7.56 -6.05 22.81
N TYR A 5 8.12 -5.03 23.46
CA TYR A 5 9.12 -5.19 24.51
C TYR A 5 8.56 -4.85 25.88
N ALA A 6 8.89 -5.68 26.87
CA ALA A 6 8.87 -5.26 28.27
C ALA A 6 10.30 -5.06 28.74
N VAL A 7 10.57 -3.89 29.32
CA VAL A 7 11.88 -3.53 29.87
C VAL A 7 11.75 -3.16 31.35
N ASP A 8 12.83 -3.33 32.11
CA ASP A 8 12.90 -2.78 33.47
C ASP A 8 13.30 -1.29 33.46
N ALA A 9 13.33 -0.67 34.63
CA ALA A 9 13.68 0.75 34.77
C ALA A 9 15.16 1.07 34.41
N SER A 10 16.01 0.05 34.26
CA SER A 10 17.36 0.24 33.71
C SER A 10 17.37 0.25 32.18
N GLY A 11 16.25 -0.15 31.56
CA GLY A 11 16.07 -0.38 30.12
C GLY A 11 16.42 -1.81 29.69
N SER A 12 16.73 -2.71 30.64
CA SER A 12 17.05 -4.09 30.31
C SER A 12 15.79 -4.84 29.89
N GLU A 13 15.84 -5.54 28.76
CA GLU A 13 14.74 -6.39 28.29
C GLU A 13 14.41 -7.47 29.33
N LEU A 14 13.15 -7.52 29.74
CA LEU A 14 12.59 -8.56 30.58
C LEU A 14 12.07 -9.71 29.73
N TRP A 15 11.34 -9.38 28.67
CA TRP A 15 10.83 -10.28 27.65
C TRP A 15 10.44 -9.48 26.40
N ARG A 16 10.31 -10.20 25.29
CA ARG A 16 9.76 -9.70 24.03
C ARG A 16 8.67 -10.62 23.51
N PHE A 17 7.68 -10.04 22.85
CA PHE A 17 6.64 -10.74 22.11
C PHE A 17 6.71 -10.31 20.66
N GLU A 18 6.90 -11.29 19.78
CA GLU A 18 7.06 -11.06 18.34
C GLU A 18 5.68 -11.01 17.70
N VAL A 19 5.38 -9.89 17.04
CA VAL A 19 4.13 -9.66 16.31
C VAL A 19 4.35 -9.87 14.81
N GLY A 20 5.50 -9.42 14.29
CA GLY A 20 5.82 -9.45 12.86
C GLY A 20 5.21 -8.30 12.06
N ALA A 21 4.50 -7.37 12.71
CA ALA A 21 3.94 -6.17 12.10
C ALA A 21 4.10 -4.95 13.03
N PRO A 22 4.18 -3.71 12.50
CA PRO A 22 4.33 -2.51 13.32
C PRO A 22 3.21 -2.35 14.37
N ILE A 23 3.57 -1.76 15.51
CA ILE A 23 2.66 -1.55 16.65
C ILE A 23 2.52 -0.04 16.85
N LEU A 24 1.39 0.53 16.41
CA LEU A 24 1.12 1.97 16.51
C LEU A 24 0.12 2.33 17.63
N ALA A 25 -0.65 1.35 18.11
CA ALA A 25 -1.58 1.56 19.23
C ALA A 25 -0.83 1.51 20.57
N ASP A 26 -1.17 2.42 21.49
CA ASP A 26 -0.60 2.39 22.83
C ASP A 26 -1.06 1.13 23.58
N PRO A 27 -0.14 0.41 24.27
CA PRO A 27 -0.54 -0.70 25.12
C PRO A 27 -1.28 -0.21 26.37
N ILE A 28 -2.35 -0.90 26.72
CA ILE A 28 -3.12 -0.65 27.94
C ILE A 28 -3.12 -1.85 28.87
N PHE A 29 -3.35 -1.62 30.16
CA PHE A 29 -3.62 -2.68 31.11
C PHE A 29 -5.11 -2.82 31.36
N ASP A 30 -5.58 -4.06 31.46
CA ASP A 30 -6.93 -4.35 31.95
C ASP A 30 -6.97 -4.48 33.50
N ASN A 31 -8.17 -4.70 34.04
CA ASN A 31 -8.38 -4.88 35.48
C ASN A 31 -7.72 -6.14 36.07
N GLN A 32 -7.18 -7.03 35.22
CA GLN A 32 -6.48 -8.25 35.59
C GLN A 32 -4.95 -8.11 35.43
N ASN A 33 -4.44 -6.91 35.10
CA ASN A 33 -3.05 -6.63 34.74
C ASN A 33 -2.56 -7.41 33.50
N ARG A 34 -3.47 -7.71 32.57
CA ARG A 34 -3.12 -8.18 31.22
C ARG A 34 -2.84 -6.96 30.35
N ILE A 35 -1.93 -7.11 29.41
CA ILE A 35 -1.53 -6.08 28.46
C ILE A 35 -2.37 -6.26 27.19
N ILE A 36 -2.98 -5.19 26.69
CA ILE A 36 -3.78 -5.21 25.46
C ILE A 36 -3.25 -4.15 24.51
N PHE A 37 -3.02 -4.53 23.25
CA PHE A 37 -2.60 -3.61 22.19
C PHE A 37 -3.07 -4.13 20.83
N GLY A 38 -3.25 -3.23 19.88
CA GLY A 38 -3.46 -3.54 18.48
C GLY A 38 -2.18 -3.40 17.67
N ALA A 39 -2.08 -4.10 16.56
CA ALA A 39 -0.98 -3.96 15.61
C ALA A 39 -1.50 -3.84 14.18
N LEU A 40 -0.58 -3.52 13.25
CA LEU A 40 -0.94 -3.29 11.86
C LEU A 40 -1.29 -4.56 11.06
N ASP A 41 -1.03 -5.73 11.63
CA ASP A 41 -1.53 -7.03 11.13
C ASP A 41 -3.05 -7.22 11.33
N GLY A 42 -3.73 -6.22 11.89
CA GLY A 42 -5.14 -6.26 12.21
C GLY A 42 -5.47 -7.18 13.38
N VAL A 43 -4.53 -7.43 14.29
CA VAL A 43 -4.76 -8.28 15.46
C VAL A 43 -4.69 -7.48 16.75
N LEU A 44 -5.75 -7.59 17.55
CA LEU A 44 -5.74 -7.16 18.94
C LEU A 44 -5.15 -8.28 19.79
N TYR A 45 -4.00 -8.02 20.39
CA TYR A 45 -3.30 -8.94 21.27
C TYR A 45 -3.67 -8.68 22.72
N CYS A 46 -3.79 -9.75 23.50
CA CYS A 46 -3.83 -9.69 24.95
C CYS A 46 -2.76 -10.62 25.54
N LEU A 47 -1.79 -10.05 26.23
CA LEU A 47 -0.70 -10.76 26.89
C LEU A 47 -0.89 -10.77 28.40
N ASP A 48 -0.35 -11.78 29.08
CA ASP A 48 -0.11 -11.72 30.51
C ASP A 48 1.12 -10.85 30.82
N LYS A 49 1.35 -10.57 32.10
CA LYS A 49 2.48 -9.72 32.54
C LYS A 49 3.85 -10.36 32.32
N GLU A 50 3.90 -11.66 31.99
CA GLU A 50 5.10 -12.40 31.64
C GLU A 50 5.34 -12.46 30.12
N GLY A 51 4.49 -11.80 29.31
CA GLY A 51 4.58 -11.78 27.85
C GLY A 51 3.92 -12.98 27.17
N GLY A 52 3.21 -13.83 27.92
CA GLY A 52 2.48 -14.97 27.38
C GLY A 52 1.16 -14.54 26.73
N LEU A 53 0.89 -15.00 25.52
CA LEU A 53 -0.38 -14.74 24.83
C LEU A 53 -1.57 -15.36 25.59
N VAL A 54 -2.50 -14.52 26.03
CA VAL A 54 -3.75 -14.92 26.70
C VAL A 54 -4.84 -15.15 25.66
N PHE A 55 -5.06 -14.17 24.79
CA PHE A 55 -5.93 -14.29 23.61
C PHE A 55 -5.47 -13.31 22.53
N SER A 56 -5.93 -13.54 21.30
CA SER A 56 -5.89 -12.55 20.23
C SER A 56 -7.24 -12.48 19.53
N TYR A 57 -7.52 -11.36 18.90
CA TYR A 57 -8.72 -11.14 18.09
C TYR A 57 -8.34 -10.45 16.78
N SER A 58 -8.61 -11.09 15.65
CA SER A 58 -8.35 -10.51 14.33
C SER A 58 -9.54 -9.67 13.88
N THR A 59 -9.26 -8.42 13.52
CA THR A 59 -10.14 -7.55 12.74
C THR A 59 -9.86 -7.71 11.28
N GLY A 60 -10.60 -6.93 10.50
CA GLY A 60 -10.44 -6.92 9.08
C GLY A 60 -9.32 -6.06 8.53
N GLY A 61 -8.73 -5.25 9.40
CA GLY A 61 -7.77 -4.25 9.02
C GLY A 61 -6.93 -3.82 10.20
N PRO A 62 -5.91 -2.98 9.97
CA PRO A 62 -4.91 -2.62 10.94
C PRO A 62 -5.59 -1.97 12.15
N ILE A 63 -5.00 -2.17 13.32
CA ILE A 63 -5.49 -1.58 14.55
C ILE A 63 -4.50 -0.53 15.02
N LEU A 64 -4.71 0.71 14.57
CA LEU A 64 -4.02 1.88 15.09
C LEU A 64 -4.69 2.43 16.35
N SER A 65 -5.96 2.08 16.55
CA SER A 65 -6.76 2.54 17.67
C SER A 65 -6.28 1.95 18.99
N THR A 66 -5.92 2.83 19.92
CA THR A 66 -5.71 2.43 21.31
C THR A 66 -7.03 1.97 21.92
N ALA A 67 -7.04 0.77 22.51
CA ALA A 67 -8.24 0.21 23.11
C ALA A 67 -8.72 0.99 24.36
N SER A 68 -9.99 0.81 24.70
CA SER A 68 -10.62 1.30 25.92
C SER A 68 -11.40 0.19 26.61
N ILE A 69 -11.47 0.23 27.94
CA ILE A 69 -12.05 -0.86 28.74
C ILE A 69 -13.13 -0.29 29.66
N ASP A 70 -14.31 -0.91 29.66
CA ASP A 70 -15.38 -0.53 30.61
C ASP A 70 -15.20 -1.19 31.99
N LEU A 71 -16.08 -0.84 32.94
CA LEU A 71 -16.03 -1.39 34.30
C LEU A 71 -16.29 -2.90 34.37
N GLU A 72 -16.91 -3.49 33.36
CA GLU A 72 -17.15 -4.93 33.25
C GLU A 72 -15.95 -5.67 32.64
N GLY A 73 -14.96 -4.92 32.12
CA GLY A 73 -13.79 -5.43 31.44
C GLY A 73 -13.98 -5.66 29.94
N ASN A 74 -15.09 -5.19 29.35
CA ASN A 74 -15.28 -5.28 27.91
C ASN A 74 -14.33 -4.30 27.22
N ILE A 75 -13.78 -4.72 26.08
CA ILE A 75 -12.71 -4.03 25.35
C ILE A 75 -13.31 -3.40 24.09
N TYR A 76 -13.05 -2.11 23.87
CA TYR A 76 -13.54 -1.32 22.75
C TYR A 76 -12.36 -0.76 21.98
N PHE A 77 -12.33 -0.93 20.67
CA PHE A 77 -11.24 -0.44 19.82
C PHE A 77 -11.73 -0.29 18.39
N GLY A 78 -11.19 0.68 17.67
CA GLY A 78 -11.46 0.83 16.24
C GLY A 78 -10.41 0.15 15.37
N SER A 79 -10.71 0.01 14.09
CA SER A 79 -9.87 -0.65 13.10
C SER A 79 -10.14 -0.03 11.73
N ASP A 80 -9.17 -0.14 10.82
CA ASP A 80 -9.29 0.43 9.47
C ASP A 80 -10.16 -0.43 8.54
N ASP A 81 -10.76 -1.49 9.07
CA ASP A 81 -11.84 -2.25 8.41
C ASP A 81 -13.23 -1.60 8.53
N PHE A 82 -13.29 -0.31 8.89
CA PHE A 82 -14.52 0.47 9.05
C PHE A 82 -15.38 0.07 10.25
N TYR A 83 -14.78 -0.58 11.25
CA TYR A 83 -15.53 -0.99 12.43
C TYR A 83 -14.96 -0.44 13.73
N LEU A 84 -15.87 -0.01 14.60
CA LEU A 84 -15.65 0.01 16.03
C LEU A 84 -16.07 -1.34 16.62
N TYR A 85 -15.15 -2.02 17.31
CA TYR A 85 -15.37 -3.32 17.93
C TYR A 85 -15.66 -3.22 19.43
N LYS A 86 -16.40 -4.20 19.94
CA LYS A 86 -16.56 -4.50 21.37
C LYS A 86 -16.35 -5.99 21.62
N LEU A 87 -15.36 -6.33 22.47
CA LEU A 87 -15.08 -7.70 22.92
C LEU A 87 -15.40 -7.87 24.41
N SER A 88 -15.61 -9.11 24.82
CA SER A 88 -15.63 -9.50 26.23
C SER A 88 -14.22 -9.43 26.84
N PRO A 89 -14.09 -9.48 28.18
CA PRO A 89 -12.79 -9.62 28.83
C PRO A 89 -12.01 -10.85 28.36
N GLU A 90 -12.70 -11.90 27.90
CA GLU A 90 -12.09 -13.14 27.40
C GLU A 90 -11.73 -13.09 25.91
N GLY A 91 -11.93 -11.94 25.24
CA GLY A 91 -11.57 -11.74 23.83
C GLY A 91 -12.63 -12.20 22.81
N SER A 92 -13.85 -12.49 23.26
CA SER A 92 -14.94 -12.89 22.34
C SER A 92 -15.72 -11.67 21.84
N LEU A 93 -15.99 -11.59 20.53
CA LEU A 93 -16.82 -10.52 19.95
C LEU A 93 -18.20 -10.44 20.63
N LEU A 94 -18.56 -9.24 21.08
CA LEU A 94 -19.87 -8.93 21.63
C LEU A 94 -20.71 -8.10 20.67
N ALA A 95 -20.12 -7.09 20.03
CA ALA A 95 -20.76 -6.21 19.06
C ALA A 95 -19.72 -5.53 18.15
N ARG A 96 -20.17 -5.01 17.00
CA ARG A 96 -19.41 -4.08 16.16
C ARG A 96 -20.33 -3.01 15.58
N PHE A 97 -19.78 -1.84 15.30
CA PHE A 97 -20.47 -0.70 14.68
C PHE A 97 -19.75 -0.30 13.41
N GLU A 98 -20.49 -0.23 12.30
CA GLU A 98 -19.95 0.06 10.96
C GLU A 98 -19.95 1.56 10.69
N THR A 99 -18.82 2.07 10.20
CA THR A 99 -18.62 3.43 9.69
C THR A 99 -18.40 3.39 8.18
N SER A 100 -18.29 4.55 7.53
CA SER A 100 -17.93 4.62 6.10
C SER A 100 -16.44 4.85 5.87
N GLY A 101 -15.68 5.14 6.91
CA GLY A 101 -14.23 5.37 6.90
C GLY A 101 -13.57 4.71 8.12
N TRP A 102 -12.24 4.71 8.17
CA TRP A 102 -11.46 4.04 9.21
C TRP A 102 -11.75 4.57 10.61
N VAL A 103 -11.40 3.78 11.62
CA VAL A 103 -11.65 4.08 13.02
C VAL A 103 -10.36 4.02 13.82
N ASP A 104 -9.48 4.98 13.61
CA ASP A 104 -8.17 5.04 14.29
C ASP A 104 -8.28 5.69 15.68
N SER A 105 -9.33 6.46 15.91
CA SER A 105 -9.49 7.18 17.17
C SER A 105 -9.69 6.22 18.34
N ARG A 106 -9.10 6.56 19.49
CA ARG A 106 -9.38 5.84 20.74
C ARG A 106 -10.85 6.05 21.14
N PRO A 107 -11.66 4.98 21.27
CA PRO A 107 -13.04 5.11 21.74
C PRO A 107 -13.03 5.62 23.18
N THR A 108 -13.61 6.78 23.45
CA THR A 108 -13.48 7.46 24.73
C THR A 108 -14.80 7.49 25.49
N PHE A 109 -14.79 7.05 26.75
CA PHE A 109 -15.97 7.06 27.60
C PHE A 109 -16.34 8.48 28.04
N LEU A 110 -17.63 8.79 27.93
CA LEU A 110 -18.26 9.92 28.59
C LEU A 110 -18.50 9.56 30.07
N SER A 111 -18.64 10.58 30.93
CA SER A 111 -18.90 10.38 32.36
C SER A 111 -20.22 9.64 32.68
N ASP A 112 -21.12 9.54 31.70
CA ASP A 112 -22.39 8.80 31.81
C ASP A 112 -22.34 7.38 31.23
N GLY A 113 -21.17 6.92 30.76
CA GLY A 113 -20.95 5.57 30.25
C GLY A 113 -21.24 5.36 28.77
N ARG A 114 -21.62 6.41 28.03
CA ARG A 114 -21.60 6.40 26.55
C ARG A 114 -20.17 6.44 26.03
N LEU A 115 -19.96 6.12 24.77
CA LEU A 115 -18.67 6.29 24.10
C LEU A 115 -18.77 7.32 22.98
N ALA A 116 -17.70 8.09 22.80
CA ALA A 116 -17.47 8.90 21.62
C ALA A 116 -16.23 8.41 20.88
N PHE A 117 -16.27 8.45 19.56
CA PHE A 117 -15.15 8.15 18.69
C PHE A 117 -15.33 8.91 17.38
N SER A 118 -14.23 9.18 16.70
CA SER A 118 -14.20 9.75 15.36
C SER A 118 -13.81 8.71 14.31
N SER A 119 -14.24 8.96 13.08
CA SER A 119 -13.89 8.15 11.92
C SER A 119 -13.45 9.04 10.76
N TYR A 120 -12.66 8.45 9.85
CA TYR A 120 -12.24 9.05 8.58
C TYR A 120 -13.40 9.29 7.61
N ASP A 121 -14.65 8.93 7.93
CA ASP A 121 -15.83 9.42 7.20
C ASP A 121 -16.21 10.88 7.54
N GLY A 122 -15.40 11.55 8.36
CA GLY A 122 -15.63 12.92 8.80
C GLY A 122 -16.71 13.06 9.85
N VAL A 123 -17.01 11.98 10.59
CA VAL A 123 -18.04 11.94 11.62
C VAL A 123 -17.43 11.70 13.00
N ILE A 124 -17.94 12.45 13.98
CA ILE A 124 -17.83 12.10 15.40
C ILE A 124 -19.11 11.39 15.79
N TYR A 125 -18.99 10.14 16.21
CA TYR A 125 -20.09 9.31 16.68
C TYR A 125 -20.20 9.35 18.20
N VAL A 126 -21.42 9.29 18.71
CA VAL A 126 -21.70 8.96 20.11
C VAL A 126 -22.59 7.74 20.14
N VAL A 127 -22.10 6.68 20.78
CA VAL A 127 -22.78 5.39 20.89
C VAL A 127 -23.06 5.03 22.35
N ASP A 128 -24.05 4.17 22.57
CA ASP A 128 -24.22 3.52 23.86
C ASP A 128 -23.22 2.36 24.05
N LYS A 129 -23.25 1.74 25.23
CA LYS A 129 -22.39 0.60 25.56
C LYS A 129 -22.62 -0.64 24.69
N ASP A 130 -23.76 -0.73 24.01
CA ASP A 130 -24.10 -1.83 23.12
C ASP A 130 -23.80 -1.47 21.65
N LEU A 131 -23.06 -0.37 21.44
CA LEU A 131 -22.67 0.21 20.16
C LEU A 131 -23.85 0.68 19.30
N ASN A 132 -24.99 1.03 19.90
CA ASN A 132 -26.05 1.72 19.16
C ASN A 132 -25.72 3.21 19.04
N GLU A 133 -25.82 3.75 17.82
CA GLU A 133 -25.69 5.19 17.62
C GLU A 133 -26.79 5.96 18.35
N LEU A 134 -26.37 6.96 19.12
CA LEU A 134 -27.25 7.87 19.84
C LEU A 134 -27.28 9.25 19.17
N SER A 135 -26.13 9.70 18.66
CA SER A 135 -25.98 10.95 17.93
C SER A 135 -24.71 10.94 17.08
N ARG A 136 -24.61 11.90 16.17
CA ARG A 136 -23.40 12.15 15.39
C ARG A 136 -23.23 13.64 15.10
N TYR A 137 -21.99 14.07 14.92
CA TYR A 137 -21.64 15.33 14.29
C TYR A 137 -20.92 15.05 12.98
N GLN A 138 -21.48 15.53 11.87
CA GLN A 138 -20.86 15.45 10.56
C GLN A 138 -20.08 16.74 10.28
N SER A 139 -18.81 16.58 9.94
CA SER A 139 -17.98 17.66 9.43
C SER A 139 -17.73 17.47 7.92
N ASN A 140 -17.11 18.48 7.29
CA ASN A 140 -16.66 18.42 5.89
C ASN A 140 -15.19 18.01 5.76
N THR A 141 -14.53 17.67 6.87
CA THR A 141 -13.13 17.21 6.93
C THR A 141 -13.09 15.86 7.65
N TRP A 142 -11.94 15.20 7.62
CA TRP A 142 -11.71 14.00 8.42
C TRP A 142 -11.24 14.37 9.80
N PHE A 143 -11.66 13.55 10.74
CA PHE A 143 -11.15 13.62 12.09
C PHE A 143 -10.01 12.63 12.21
N THR A 144 -8.88 13.11 12.71
CA THR A 144 -7.71 12.27 12.92
C THR A 144 -7.96 11.33 14.12
N ARG A 145 -6.94 10.53 14.47
CA ARG A 145 -6.89 9.72 15.70
C ARG A 145 -7.05 10.54 17.01
N ALA A 146 -7.12 11.87 16.93
CA ALA A 146 -7.20 12.82 18.03
C ALA A 146 -8.61 13.05 18.59
N LEU A 147 -8.93 12.45 19.74
CA LEU A 147 -10.18 12.73 20.47
C LEU A 147 -9.95 12.79 21.98
N SER A 148 -10.60 13.73 22.66
CA SER A 148 -10.70 13.76 24.12
C SER A 148 -12.08 14.20 24.60
N VAL A 149 -12.41 13.89 25.86
CA VAL A 149 -13.69 14.25 26.47
C VAL A 149 -13.45 15.09 27.72
N GLY A 150 -14.05 16.27 27.76
CA GLY A 150 -13.99 17.17 28.91
C GLY A 150 -14.90 16.74 30.07
N PRO A 151 -14.75 17.33 31.27
CA PRO A 151 -15.54 16.97 32.45
C PRO A 151 -17.06 17.20 32.30
N ASP A 152 -17.49 18.04 31.36
CA ASP A 152 -18.90 18.29 31.02
C ASP A 152 -19.39 17.40 29.86
N ASN A 153 -18.63 16.37 29.49
CA ASN A 153 -18.81 15.51 28.32
C ASN A 153 -18.68 16.20 26.97
N THR A 154 -18.13 17.42 26.89
CA THR A 154 -17.76 18.00 25.58
C THR A 154 -16.70 17.13 24.93
N ILE A 155 -16.93 16.75 23.68
CA ILE A 155 -16.00 15.99 22.86
C ILE A 155 -15.14 16.99 22.10
N TYR A 156 -13.83 16.87 22.21
CA TYR A 156 -12.85 17.67 21.49
C TYR A 156 -12.14 16.80 20.47
N ALA A 157 -12.19 17.17 19.19
CA ALA A 157 -11.56 16.40 18.12
C ALA A 157 -10.80 17.32 17.16
N GLY A 158 -9.61 16.91 16.77
CA GLY A 158 -8.81 17.57 15.75
C GLY A 158 -9.23 17.13 14.35
N GLY A 159 -9.41 18.08 13.45
CA GLY A 159 -9.65 17.84 12.03
C GLY A 159 -8.38 17.97 11.19
N MET A 160 -8.37 17.33 10.02
CA MET A 160 -7.35 17.55 8.99
C MET A 160 -7.39 18.98 8.42
N ASP A 161 -8.57 19.64 8.45
CA ASP A 161 -8.73 21.05 8.05
C ASP A 161 -8.11 22.08 9.01
N GLY A 162 -7.17 21.65 9.86
CA GLY A 162 -6.52 22.46 10.87
C GLY A 162 -7.46 22.99 11.95
N SER A 163 -8.61 22.36 12.19
CA SER A 163 -9.58 22.87 13.16
C SER A 163 -9.80 21.96 14.36
N LEU A 164 -9.84 22.57 15.55
CA LEU A 164 -10.29 21.89 16.77
C LEU A 164 -11.80 22.08 16.93
N TYR A 165 -12.53 20.98 16.98
CA TYR A 165 -13.98 20.95 17.13
C TYR A 165 -14.35 20.64 18.58
N ALA A 166 -15.27 21.41 19.16
CA ALA A 166 -15.91 21.09 20.43
C ALA A 166 -17.37 20.74 20.19
N VAL A 167 -17.74 19.48 20.44
CA VAL A 167 -19.04 18.91 20.13
C VAL A 167 -19.73 18.45 21.40
N ASP A 168 -21.00 18.81 21.55
CA ASP A 168 -21.86 18.30 22.62
C ASP A 168 -22.28 16.85 22.32
N PRO A 169 -22.48 15.98 23.33
CA PRO A 169 -22.91 14.60 23.11
C PRO A 169 -24.26 14.42 22.37
N SER A 170 -25.03 15.48 22.14
CA SER A 170 -26.18 15.49 21.24
C SER A 170 -25.83 15.58 19.75
N GLY A 171 -24.55 15.74 19.40
CA GLY A 171 -24.05 15.97 18.04
C GLY A 171 -24.01 17.46 17.65
N ALA A 172 -24.30 18.37 18.57
CA ALA A 172 -24.29 19.81 18.28
C ALA A 172 -22.89 20.41 18.44
N LEU A 173 -22.41 21.12 17.42
CA LEU A 173 -21.18 21.92 17.51
C LEU A 173 -21.36 23.04 18.55
N LYS A 174 -20.52 23.06 19.58
CA LYS A 174 -20.46 24.13 20.58
C LYS A 174 -19.62 25.29 20.05
N TRP A 175 -18.42 25.00 19.58
CA TRP A 175 -17.49 25.95 18.98
C TRP A 175 -16.44 25.23 18.14
N ARG A 176 -15.74 25.99 17.30
CA ARG A 176 -14.61 25.57 16.47
C ARG A 176 -13.48 26.58 16.64
N PHE A 177 -12.24 26.09 16.66
CA PHE A 177 -11.03 26.92 16.68
C PHE A 177 -10.14 26.54 15.50
N ASP A 178 -9.86 27.50 14.63
CA ASP A 178 -9.04 27.29 13.43
C ASP A 178 -7.55 27.48 13.75
N THR A 179 -6.72 26.62 13.20
CA THR A 179 -5.26 26.73 13.18
C THR A 179 -4.75 26.77 11.74
N ASP A 180 -3.43 26.87 11.58
CA ASP A 180 -2.80 27.03 10.26
C ASP A 180 -2.59 25.68 9.55
N ASP A 181 -2.71 24.54 10.25
CA ASP A 181 -2.46 23.19 9.71
C ASP A 181 -3.08 22.07 10.59
N ALA A 182 -3.20 20.85 10.06
CA ALA A 182 -3.85 19.67 10.61
C ALA A 182 -3.52 19.39 12.09
N ILE A 183 -4.48 18.79 12.79
CA ILE A 183 -4.37 18.45 14.22
C ILE A 183 -4.37 16.94 14.37
N PHE A 184 -3.18 16.34 14.43
CA PHE A 184 -2.98 14.91 14.69
C PHE A 184 -2.89 14.57 16.19
N SER A 185 -2.59 15.56 17.03
CA SER A 185 -2.43 15.36 18.47
C SER A 185 -3.77 15.27 19.20
N SER A 186 -3.93 14.30 20.09
CA SER A 186 -5.12 14.22 20.95
C SER A 186 -5.15 15.41 21.90
N PRO A 187 -6.26 16.18 21.98
CA PRO A 187 -6.31 17.33 22.87
C PRO A 187 -6.24 16.91 24.35
N LEU A 188 -5.54 17.69 25.16
CA LEU A 188 -5.45 17.52 26.60
C LEU A 188 -6.36 18.53 27.31
N VAL A 189 -7.37 18.04 28.03
CA VAL A 189 -8.30 18.88 28.78
C VAL A 189 -7.88 18.96 30.25
N VAL A 190 -7.53 20.16 30.73
CA VAL A 190 -7.16 20.41 32.15
C VAL A 190 -8.01 21.55 32.70
N GLY A 191 -8.97 21.20 33.55
CA GLY A 191 -9.87 22.19 34.16
C GLY A 191 -10.69 22.92 33.10
N THR A 192 -10.42 24.22 32.90
CA THR A 192 -11.10 25.06 31.90
C THR A 192 -10.26 25.30 30.64
N LYS A 193 -9.16 24.55 30.45
CA LYS A 193 -8.23 24.73 29.34
C LYS A 193 -8.17 23.47 28.49
N VAL A 194 -7.99 23.65 27.19
CA VAL A 194 -7.67 22.59 26.24
C VAL A 194 -6.32 22.90 25.62
N PHE A 195 -5.39 21.94 25.65
CA PHE A 195 -4.08 22.03 25.03
C PHE A 195 -3.99 21.06 23.86
N PHE A 196 -3.42 21.47 22.74
CA PHE A 196 -3.26 20.61 21.56
C PHE A 196 -2.15 21.16 20.67
N GLY A 197 -1.45 20.25 20.00
CA GLY A 197 -0.48 20.54 18.95
C GLY A 197 -1.12 20.50 17.56
N SER A 198 -0.68 21.41 16.70
CA SER A 198 -0.95 21.41 15.26
C SER A 198 0.35 21.07 14.51
N ASN A 199 0.21 20.54 13.30
CA ASN A 199 1.32 20.30 12.39
C ASN A 199 2.06 21.58 11.98
N ALA A 200 1.45 22.76 12.15
CA ALA A 200 2.11 24.06 11.96
C ALA A 200 3.20 24.38 13.02
N GLY A 201 3.60 23.41 13.84
CA GLY A 201 4.61 23.59 14.90
C GLY A 201 4.15 24.45 16.06
N VAL A 202 2.85 24.46 16.34
CA VAL A 202 2.25 25.29 17.38
C VAL A 202 1.49 24.45 18.41
N LEU A 203 1.87 24.61 19.68
CA LEU A 203 1.06 24.14 20.81
C LEU A 203 0.12 25.27 21.23
N PHE A 204 -1.18 25.04 21.09
CA PHE A 204 -2.22 25.96 21.50
C PHE A 204 -2.73 25.66 22.91
N CYS A 205 -3.17 26.71 23.60
CA CYS A 205 -4.04 26.62 24.76
C CYS A 205 -5.29 27.46 24.50
N VAL A 206 -6.46 26.84 24.50
CA VAL A 206 -7.76 27.51 24.33
C VAL A 206 -8.64 27.34 25.57
N ASP A 207 -9.59 28.24 25.75
CA ASP A 207 -10.63 28.13 26.77
C ASP A 207 -11.65 27.05 26.39
N ALA A 208 -11.95 26.14 27.31
CA ALA A 208 -12.85 25.02 27.08
C ALA A 208 -14.32 25.44 26.82
N ALA A 209 -14.76 26.59 27.35
CA ALA A 209 -16.15 27.04 27.26
C ALA A 209 -16.47 27.71 25.92
N GLY A 210 -15.53 28.52 25.40
CA GLY A 210 -15.75 29.31 24.18
C GLY A 210 -14.75 29.08 23.05
N GLY A 211 -13.72 28.25 23.24
CA GLY A 211 -12.68 28.00 22.24
C GLY A 211 -11.76 29.19 22.00
N THR A 212 -11.75 30.21 22.87
CA THR A 212 -10.89 31.38 22.67
C THR A 212 -9.44 31.07 23.04
N GLU A 213 -8.49 31.46 22.18
CA GLU A 213 -7.05 31.33 22.48
C GLU A 213 -6.68 32.05 23.78
N ASN A 214 -6.08 31.30 24.70
CA ASN A 214 -5.42 31.83 25.88
C ASN A 214 -3.98 32.21 25.56
N TRP A 215 -3.26 31.29 24.91
CA TRP A 215 -1.89 31.47 24.45
C TRP A 215 -1.53 30.40 23.40
N ARG A 216 -0.46 30.65 22.66
CA ARG A 216 0.20 29.67 21.79
C ARG A 216 1.71 29.63 22.03
N PHE A 217 2.34 28.49 21.79
CA PHE A 217 3.79 28.31 21.84
C PHE A 217 4.26 27.70 20.52
N THR A 218 5.09 28.44 19.79
CA THR A 218 5.60 28.02 18.47
C THR A 218 7.03 27.52 18.62
N ILE A 219 7.30 26.30 18.13
CA ILE A 219 8.66 25.75 18.06
C ILE A 219 9.36 26.18 16.76
N SER A 220 8.62 26.15 15.66
CA SER A 220 9.06 26.37 14.27
C SER A 220 7.80 26.35 13.38
N SER A 221 7.88 26.80 12.13
CA SER A 221 6.79 26.71 11.15
C SER A 221 6.98 25.57 10.13
N VAL A 222 8.01 24.75 10.30
CA VAL A 222 8.38 23.62 9.42
C VAL A 222 8.54 22.31 10.22
N GLU A 223 8.10 22.30 11.48
CA GLU A 223 8.26 21.16 12.38
C GLU A 223 6.89 20.88 13.00
N VAL A 224 6.47 19.61 13.05
CA VAL A 224 5.14 19.21 13.51
C VAL A 224 5.09 18.93 15.02
N ILE A 225 3.92 19.18 15.62
CA ILE A 225 3.56 18.69 16.96
C ILE A 225 2.41 17.70 16.84
N SER A 226 2.74 16.47 16.42
CA SER A 226 1.80 15.36 16.37
C SER A 226 1.69 14.58 17.69
N GLY A 227 2.71 14.66 18.55
CA GLY A 227 2.72 14.02 19.86
C GLY A 227 1.65 14.60 20.80
N SER A 228 0.81 13.73 21.37
CA SER A 228 -0.29 14.14 22.25
C SER A 228 0.23 14.77 23.55
N PRO A 229 -0.15 16.02 23.88
CA PRO A 229 0.30 16.69 25.10
C PRO A 229 -0.16 15.95 26.37
N THR A 230 0.71 15.85 27.36
CA THR A 230 0.44 15.16 28.63
C THR A 230 0.70 16.06 29.83
N LEU A 231 -0.16 16.00 30.86
CA LEU A 231 0.03 16.69 32.12
C LEU A 231 0.84 15.81 33.09
N GLY A 232 2.03 16.27 33.50
CA GLY A 232 2.82 15.59 34.52
C GLY A 232 2.33 15.89 35.95
N PRO A 233 2.75 15.08 36.94
CA PRO A 233 2.39 15.28 38.35
C PRO A 233 2.94 16.59 38.95
N ASP A 234 3.88 17.24 38.26
CA ASP A 234 4.44 18.54 38.60
C ASP A 234 3.71 19.73 37.96
N ASP A 235 2.52 19.49 37.41
CA ASP A 235 1.62 20.49 36.80
C ASP A 235 2.19 21.15 35.52
N LYS A 236 3.10 20.46 34.84
CA LYS A 236 3.67 20.86 33.54
C LYS A 236 3.08 20.04 32.39
N ILE A 237 3.09 20.63 31.20
CA ILE A 237 2.68 20.03 29.94
C ILE A 237 3.91 19.51 29.20
N TYR A 238 3.88 18.25 28.79
CA TYR A 238 4.95 17.57 28.05
C TYR A 238 4.47 17.14 26.67
N PHE A 239 5.32 17.26 25.65
CA PHE A 239 5.00 16.84 24.29
C PHE A 239 6.28 16.58 23.47
N GLY A 240 6.16 15.68 22.50
CA GLY A 240 7.17 15.37 21.48
C GLY A 240 6.94 16.17 20.20
N THR A 241 7.98 16.30 19.38
CA THR A 241 7.96 17.10 18.15
C THR A 241 8.86 16.48 17.08
N SER A 242 8.66 16.85 15.82
CA SER A 242 9.53 16.39 14.72
C SER A 242 10.96 16.94 14.78
N ASP A 243 11.17 18.06 15.49
CA ASP A 243 12.47 18.73 15.67
C ASP A 243 13.49 17.94 16.52
N HIS A 244 13.13 16.68 16.79
CA HIS A 244 13.85 15.69 17.57
C HIS A 244 13.88 16.00 19.07
N LYS A 245 13.02 16.91 19.57
CA LYS A 245 12.97 17.26 20.98
C LYS A 245 11.66 16.92 21.68
N ALA A 246 11.82 16.59 22.96
CA ALA A 246 10.76 16.62 23.95
C ALA A 246 10.77 17.98 24.65
N TYR A 247 9.59 18.55 24.91
CA TYR A 247 9.42 19.83 25.58
C TYR A 247 8.66 19.68 26.89
N ALA A 248 8.99 20.54 27.87
CA ALA A 248 8.20 20.71 29.08
C ALA A 248 7.86 22.18 29.31
N LEU A 249 6.57 22.49 29.40
CA LEU A 249 6.03 23.83 29.57
C LEU A 249 5.21 23.92 30.85
N ARG A 250 5.18 25.10 31.46
CA ARG A 250 4.10 25.43 32.38
C ARG A 250 2.80 25.67 31.60
N GLN A 251 1.65 25.52 32.26
CA GLN A 251 0.33 25.81 31.68
C GLN A 251 0.08 27.29 31.28
N ASP A 252 1.08 28.17 31.44
CA ASP A 252 1.09 29.58 31.03
C ASP A 252 2.11 29.87 29.92
N SER A 253 2.46 28.86 29.10
CA SER A 253 3.39 28.89 27.95
C SER A 253 4.88 28.96 28.29
N ILE A 254 5.26 29.09 29.56
CA ILE A 254 6.68 29.24 29.93
C ILE A 254 7.40 27.89 29.83
N ARG A 255 8.21 27.72 28.77
CA ARG A 255 9.13 26.58 28.61
C ARG A 255 10.05 26.45 29.82
N GLN A 256 10.04 25.28 30.44
CA GLN A 256 10.91 24.92 31.56
C GLN A 256 12.18 24.24 31.06
N TRP A 257 12.05 23.29 30.13
CA TRP A 257 13.18 22.62 29.49
C TRP A 257 12.80 22.07 28.10
N SER A 258 13.81 21.69 27.32
CA SER A 258 13.71 20.88 26.11
C SER A 258 14.85 19.86 26.10
N PHE A 259 14.61 18.65 25.59
CA PHE A 259 15.59 17.56 25.51
C PHE A 259 15.71 17.09 24.06
N ASN A 260 16.92 17.08 23.51
CA ASN A 260 17.20 16.61 22.15
C ASN A 260 17.54 15.12 22.16
N THR A 261 16.96 14.33 21.27
CA THR A 261 17.24 12.89 21.16
C THR A 261 18.60 12.58 20.52
N GLY A 262 19.23 13.57 19.87
CA GLY A 262 20.61 13.47 19.37
C GLY A 262 21.64 13.60 20.48
N VAL A 263 21.97 12.49 21.13
CA VAL A 263 22.84 12.44 22.31
C VAL A 263 24.01 11.48 22.12
N GLU A 264 25.11 11.72 22.84
CA GLU A 264 26.23 10.77 22.93
C GLU A 264 26.18 10.05 24.28
N ILE A 265 26.01 8.73 24.25
CA ILE A 265 25.94 7.88 25.45
C ILE A 265 27.02 6.80 25.34
N ASP A 266 27.93 6.76 26.31
CA ASP A 266 29.03 5.78 26.41
C ASP A 266 29.89 5.62 25.13
N GLY A 267 30.04 6.71 24.37
CA GLY A 267 30.80 6.76 23.11
C GLY A 267 30.00 6.39 21.86
N THR A 268 28.73 6.01 22.01
CA THR A 268 27.77 5.84 20.92
C THR A 268 27.07 7.17 20.67
N LYS A 269 27.16 7.68 19.44
CA LYS A 269 26.44 8.88 19.02
C LYS A 269 25.11 8.48 18.39
N LEU A 270 24.02 8.90 19.02
CA LEU A 270 22.69 8.82 18.42
C LEU A 270 22.45 10.09 17.60
N THR A 271 22.01 9.91 16.36
CA THR A 271 21.44 11.00 15.57
C THR A 271 20.04 11.32 16.10
N GLY A 272 19.69 12.60 16.21
CA GLY A 272 18.34 13.00 16.61
C GLY A 272 17.31 12.44 15.64
N LYS A 273 16.19 11.94 16.19
CA LYS A 273 15.04 11.48 15.41
C LYS A 273 13.75 12.05 16.01
N PRO A 274 12.70 12.26 15.18
CA PRO A 274 11.40 12.78 15.60
C PRO A 274 10.78 12.03 16.79
N ILE A 275 9.98 12.73 17.59
CA ILE A 275 9.12 12.16 18.64
C ILE A 275 7.67 12.45 18.24
N LEU A 276 7.06 11.53 17.51
CA LEU A 276 5.67 11.68 17.04
C LEU A 276 4.64 11.05 18.00
N GLY A 277 5.11 10.23 18.95
CA GLY A 277 4.29 9.57 19.97
C GLY A 277 4.05 10.42 21.23
N GLY A 278 3.18 9.93 22.12
CA GLY A 278 2.92 10.54 23.42
C GLY A 278 4.10 10.41 24.40
N ILE A 279 4.14 11.28 25.41
CA ILE A 279 5.10 11.22 26.52
C ILE A 279 4.37 10.79 27.79
N THR A 280 4.80 9.68 28.40
CA THR A 280 4.24 9.21 29.68
C THR A 280 5.11 9.70 30.84
N ILE A 281 4.50 10.31 31.86
CA ILE A 281 5.21 10.76 33.07
C ILE A 281 4.82 9.89 34.26
N THR A 282 5.79 9.30 34.94
CA THR A 282 5.57 8.52 36.16
C THR A 282 5.40 9.42 37.40
N ASP A 283 4.76 8.89 38.45
CA ASP A 283 4.52 9.61 39.71
C ASP A 283 5.82 10.09 40.41
N ASP A 284 6.92 9.37 40.19
CA ASP A 284 8.25 9.75 40.69
C ASP A 284 8.98 10.76 39.79
N GLY A 285 8.33 11.20 38.70
CA GLY A 285 8.80 12.29 37.86
C GLY A 285 9.77 11.86 36.76
N VAL A 286 9.61 10.69 36.16
CA VAL A 286 10.40 10.27 34.99
C VAL A 286 9.51 10.30 33.74
N ALA A 287 9.98 10.96 32.69
CA ALA A 287 9.35 11.01 31.38
C ALA A 287 9.85 9.87 30.49
N TYR A 288 8.94 9.04 29.99
CA TYR A 288 9.22 7.97 29.03
C TYR A 288 8.63 8.31 27.67
N PHE A 289 9.44 8.17 26.62
CA PHE A 289 9.03 8.41 25.23
C PHE A 289 9.97 7.72 24.24
N GLY A 290 9.41 7.24 23.13
CA GLY A 290 10.18 6.69 22.00
C GLY A 290 10.47 7.77 20.94
N ASN A 291 11.46 7.54 20.10
CA ASN A 291 11.64 8.30 18.86
C ASN A 291 11.45 7.38 17.62
N CYS A 292 11.30 7.97 16.43
CA CYS A 292 11.15 7.22 15.18
C CYS A 292 12.40 6.42 14.79
N GLY A 293 13.51 6.54 15.53
CA GLY A 293 14.71 5.70 15.37
C GLY A 293 14.67 4.41 16.18
N GLY A 294 13.55 4.08 16.82
CA GLY A 294 13.42 2.87 17.64
C GLY A 294 14.09 2.96 19.02
N VAL A 295 14.37 4.17 19.52
CA VAL A 295 15.02 4.36 20.83
C VAL A 295 14.01 4.84 21.87
N LEU A 296 13.93 4.13 22.99
CA LEU A 296 13.16 4.52 24.18
C LEU A 296 14.03 5.36 25.13
N PHE A 297 13.56 6.55 25.50
CA PHE A 297 14.20 7.44 26.46
C PHE A 297 13.48 7.45 27.79
N ALA A 298 14.25 7.61 28.88
CA ALA A 298 13.76 7.87 30.24
C ALA A 298 14.49 9.11 30.80
N VAL A 299 13.74 10.18 31.09
CA VAL A 299 14.30 11.50 31.46
C VAL A 299 13.70 12.00 32.79
N ASP A 300 14.55 12.28 33.78
CA ASP A 300 14.12 12.84 35.07
C ASP A 300 13.61 14.29 34.91
N THR A 301 12.40 14.54 35.44
CA THR A 301 11.70 15.84 35.42
C THR A 301 11.94 16.68 36.69
N GLY A 302 12.58 16.10 37.71
CA GLY A 302 12.93 16.69 39.00
C GLY A 302 14.04 17.74 38.94
N GLY A 303 13.78 18.93 39.49
CA GLY A 303 14.56 20.14 39.23
C GLY A 303 15.98 20.23 39.79
N HIS A 304 16.93 20.59 38.93
CA HIS A 304 18.04 21.47 39.30
C HIS A 304 17.60 22.94 39.19
N SER A 305 17.37 23.54 40.36
CA SER A 305 17.17 24.98 40.48
C SER A 305 18.50 25.74 40.39
N THR A 306 18.46 26.86 39.64
CA THR A 306 19.46 27.95 39.45
C THR A 306 20.39 27.89 38.22
N LEU A 307 19.98 28.67 37.20
CA LEU A 307 20.77 29.53 36.31
C LEU A 307 21.78 28.88 35.33
N THR A 308 21.32 28.54 34.12
CA THR A 308 21.63 29.11 32.77
C THR A 308 21.02 28.20 31.69
N PRO A 309 20.59 28.71 30.52
CA PRO A 309 20.29 27.85 29.37
C PRO A 309 21.59 27.11 28.97
N ASP A 310 21.48 25.91 28.43
CA ASP A 310 22.61 25.06 28.00
C ASP A 310 23.21 24.19 29.12
N ARG A 311 22.44 23.21 29.61
CA ARG A 311 22.98 21.88 29.92
C ARG A 311 21.90 20.81 30.06
N GLU A 312 22.19 19.66 29.45
CA GLU A 312 21.32 18.48 29.38
C GLU A 312 21.14 17.77 30.73
N PRO A 313 19.95 17.20 31.00
CA PRO A 313 19.71 16.30 32.12
C PRO A 313 20.44 14.95 31.92
N ASN A 314 20.77 14.27 33.02
CA ASN A 314 21.44 12.98 33.00
C ASN A 314 20.52 11.88 32.46
N VAL A 315 20.92 11.25 31.36
CA VAL A 315 20.25 10.09 30.76
C VAL A 315 20.89 8.81 31.28
N GLN A 316 20.08 7.82 31.67
CA GLN A 316 20.51 6.43 31.77
C GLN A 316 19.91 5.68 30.58
N ALA A 317 20.76 5.14 29.71
CA ALA A 317 20.36 4.20 28.68
C ALA A 317 21.07 2.87 28.94
N SER A 318 20.34 1.76 28.88
CA SER A 318 20.95 0.44 28.73
C SER A 318 21.18 0.14 27.26
N SER A 319 22.43 -0.10 26.92
CA SER A 319 22.85 -0.65 25.63
C SER A 319 22.37 -2.10 25.44
N PRO A 320 21.91 -2.50 24.24
CA PRO A 320 21.63 -3.89 23.91
C PRO A 320 22.93 -4.74 23.91
N PRO A 321 22.87 -6.04 24.24
CA PRO A 321 24.03 -6.91 24.17
C PRO A 321 24.20 -7.45 22.74
N HIS A 322 24.93 -6.73 21.88
CA HIS A 322 25.52 -7.37 20.70
C HIS A 322 27.04 -7.24 20.74
N ARG A 323 27.70 -8.35 21.08
CA ARG A 323 29.10 -8.58 20.72
C ARG A 323 29.17 -8.89 19.23
N MET A 324 29.58 -7.91 18.43
CA MET A 324 30.25 -8.16 17.16
C MET A 324 31.64 -8.75 17.46
N SER A 325 31.79 -10.07 17.36
CA SER A 325 33.07 -10.71 17.03
C SER A 325 32.85 -12.19 16.79
N ASP A 326 32.73 -12.59 15.53
CA ASP A 326 33.44 -13.74 14.93
C ASP A 326 33.14 -13.79 13.42
N LEU A 327 33.66 -12.82 12.67
CA LEU A 327 33.93 -12.98 11.23
C LEU A 327 35.39 -13.42 11.09
N THR A 328 35.64 -14.73 11.18
CA THR A 328 36.91 -15.29 10.70
C THR A 328 36.80 -15.59 9.21
N ALA A 329 37.44 -14.72 8.43
CA ALA A 329 37.96 -14.89 7.07
C ALA A 329 37.69 -16.25 6.39
N ILE A 330 36.80 -16.27 5.41
CA ILE A 330 36.87 -17.22 4.30
C ILE A 330 37.95 -16.69 3.33
N SER A 331 39.01 -17.48 3.13
CA SER A 331 40.12 -17.10 2.26
C SER A 331 39.72 -17.19 0.78
N PRO A 332 40.10 -16.23 -0.08
CA PRO A 332 39.83 -16.30 -1.51
C PRO A 332 40.79 -17.28 -2.19
N ARG A 333 40.42 -18.55 -2.23
CA ARG A 333 41.00 -19.60 -3.07
C ARG A 333 40.08 -20.81 -3.05
N ASP A 334 39.18 -20.90 -4.03
CA ASP A 334 38.83 -22.12 -4.78
C ASP A 334 37.65 -21.94 -5.77
N LEU A 335 37.51 -20.77 -6.40
CA LEU A 335 36.67 -20.60 -7.59
C LEU A 335 37.57 -20.49 -8.83
N ALA A 336 38.08 -21.63 -9.30
CA ALA A 336 38.65 -21.76 -10.63
C ALA A 336 38.68 -23.24 -11.06
N ARG A 337 37.63 -23.66 -11.79
CA ARG A 337 37.49 -24.79 -12.75
C ARG A 337 36.01 -25.21 -12.70
N GLY A 338 35.17 -25.12 -13.73
CA GLY A 338 35.31 -24.74 -15.13
C GLY A 338 34.08 -25.31 -15.86
N ASN A 339 33.42 -24.47 -16.65
CA ASN A 339 32.51 -24.74 -17.77
C ASN A 339 31.36 -25.77 -17.59
N ARG A 340 30.13 -25.25 -17.60
CA ARG A 340 29.10 -25.50 -18.63
C ARG A 340 28.14 -24.29 -18.71
N SER A 341 27.60 -24.04 -19.89
CA SER A 341 26.93 -22.80 -20.33
C SER A 341 25.66 -22.44 -19.53
N PRO A 342 25.32 -21.13 -19.42
CA PRO A 342 23.95 -20.73 -19.09
C PRO A 342 23.11 -20.81 -20.36
N ASP A 343 22.25 -21.82 -20.46
CA ASP A 343 21.07 -21.70 -21.31
C ASP A 343 20.09 -20.81 -20.55
N THR A 344 19.65 -19.72 -21.18
CA THR A 344 18.59 -18.81 -20.71
C THR A 344 17.38 -19.61 -20.22
N LYS A 345 17.08 -19.55 -18.91
CA LYS A 345 15.85 -20.08 -18.34
C LYS A 345 14.66 -19.23 -18.85
N PRO A 346 13.50 -19.82 -19.18
CA PRO A 346 12.32 -19.06 -19.58
C PRO A 346 11.80 -18.24 -18.40
N ASN A 347 11.43 -16.97 -18.62
CA ASN A 347 10.74 -16.18 -17.61
C ASN A 347 9.32 -16.76 -17.34
N ALA A 348 8.76 -16.49 -16.15
CA ALA A 348 7.47 -17.02 -15.70
C ALA A 348 6.33 -16.74 -16.70
N VAL A 349 6.37 -15.57 -17.35
CA VAL A 349 5.43 -15.12 -18.39
C VAL A 349 5.51 -16.02 -19.63
N ASP A 350 6.70 -16.38 -20.09
CA ASP A 350 6.94 -17.27 -21.23
C ASP A 350 6.41 -18.69 -20.96
N MET A 351 6.56 -19.15 -19.72
CA MET A 351 6.07 -20.45 -19.27
C MET A 351 4.53 -20.45 -19.18
N ALA A 352 3.94 -19.40 -18.62
CA ALA A 352 2.49 -19.18 -18.57
C ALA A 352 1.86 -19.17 -19.98
N LEU A 353 2.46 -18.41 -20.91
CA LEU A 353 2.02 -18.28 -22.30
C LEU A 353 2.10 -19.63 -23.05
N LYS A 354 3.19 -20.38 -22.87
CA LYS A 354 3.35 -21.73 -23.45
C LYS A 354 2.30 -22.70 -22.90
N ILE A 355 1.99 -22.64 -21.61
CA ILE A 355 0.98 -23.49 -20.94
C ILE A 355 -0.46 -23.12 -21.37
N MET A 356 -0.80 -21.84 -21.45
CA MET A 356 -2.07 -21.35 -21.99
C MET A 356 -2.28 -21.80 -23.44
N CYS A 357 -1.24 -21.73 -24.28
CA CYS A 357 -1.29 -22.22 -25.66
C CYS A 357 -1.57 -23.74 -25.75
N MET A 358 -1.09 -24.52 -24.77
CA MET A 358 -1.31 -25.98 -24.72
C MET A 358 -2.72 -26.34 -24.26
N SER A 359 -3.30 -25.64 -23.29
CA SER A 359 -4.69 -25.88 -22.83
C SER A 359 -5.70 -25.64 -23.97
N ARG A 360 -5.46 -24.63 -24.82
CA ARG A 360 -6.27 -24.27 -26.00
C ARG A 360 -6.49 -25.43 -26.99
N LYS A 361 -5.52 -26.33 -27.15
CA LYS A 361 -5.61 -27.49 -28.07
C LYS A 361 -6.48 -28.63 -27.54
N SER A 362 -6.72 -28.70 -26.23
CA SER A 362 -7.47 -29.78 -25.58
C SER A 362 -9.00 -29.57 -25.56
N LEU A 363 -9.49 -28.33 -25.78
CA LEU A 363 -10.91 -27.95 -25.66
C LEU A 363 -11.74 -28.11 -26.95
N ASN A 364 -11.30 -28.92 -27.91
CA ASN A 364 -11.97 -29.12 -29.20
C ASN A 364 -13.28 -29.95 -29.08
N ARG A 365 -14.33 -29.39 -28.47
CA ARG A 365 -15.71 -29.93 -28.53
C ARG A 365 -16.73 -28.87 -28.94
N PRO A 366 -17.76 -29.23 -29.72
CA PRO A 366 -18.80 -28.31 -30.14
C PRO A 366 -19.86 -28.20 -29.04
N THR A 367 -19.76 -27.18 -28.19
CA THR A 367 -20.89 -26.70 -27.39
C THR A 367 -21.32 -25.35 -27.94
N GLU A 368 -22.57 -25.27 -28.39
CA GLU A 368 -23.25 -24.08 -28.97
C GLU A 368 -23.50 -22.97 -27.93
N VAL A 369 -22.48 -22.61 -27.16
CA VAL A 369 -22.46 -21.40 -26.35
C VAL A 369 -21.41 -20.49 -26.98
N TYR A 370 -21.67 -19.18 -27.04
CA TYR A 370 -20.85 -18.19 -27.74
C TYR A 370 -19.42 -18.12 -27.18
N TYR A 371 -18.57 -19.06 -27.57
CA TYR A 371 -17.14 -19.05 -27.27
C TYR A 371 -16.44 -18.23 -28.36
N ARG A 372 -16.06 -16.99 -28.06
CA ARG A 372 -15.08 -16.25 -28.85
C ARG A 372 -13.73 -16.36 -28.13
N PRO A 373 -12.80 -17.22 -28.57
CA PRO A 373 -11.43 -17.22 -28.06
C PRO A 373 -10.70 -15.99 -28.59
N TYR A 374 -10.33 -15.05 -27.73
CA TYR A 374 -9.71 -13.78 -28.14
C TYR A 374 -8.17 -13.90 -28.18
N PRO A 375 -7.50 -13.73 -29.33
CA PRO A 375 -6.03 -13.70 -29.47
C PRO A 375 -5.35 -12.46 -28.83
N TYR A 376 -6.11 -11.65 -28.09
CA TYR A 376 -5.74 -10.29 -27.70
C TYR A 376 -5.01 -10.23 -26.34
N ILE A 377 -5.39 -11.08 -25.38
CA ILE A 377 -4.70 -11.22 -24.09
C ILE A 377 -3.22 -11.55 -24.30
N GLU A 378 -2.92 -12.39 -25.30
CA GLU A 378 -1.55 -12.76 -25.71
C GLU A 378 -0.74 -11.54 -26.22
N LYS A 379 -1.38 -10.56 -26.86
CA LYS A 379 -0.74 -9.33 -27.34
C LYS A 379 -0.64 -8.26 -26.25
N CYS A 380 -1.63 -8.17 -25.36
CA CYS A 380 -1.56 -7.29 -24.18
C CYS A 380 -0.40 -7.71 -23.28
N VAL A 381 -0.25 -9.00 -23.01
CA VAL A 381 0.89 -9.52 -22.24
C VAL A 381 2.19 -9.19 -22.97
N LEU A 382 2.38 -9.65 -24.22
CA LEU A 382 3.65 -9.45 -24.94
C LEU A 382 4.02 -7.97 -25.21
N GLY A 383 3.05 -7.07 -25.35
CA GLY A 383 3.32 -5.64 -25.59
C GLY A 383 3.39 -4.78 -24.32
N ILE A 384 2.67 -5.14 -23.26
CA ILE A 384 2.68 -4.40 -21.98
C ILE A 384 3.82 -4.93 -21.09
N THR A 385 4.09 -6.23 -21.04
CA THR A 385 5.14 -6.78 -20.18
C THR A 385 6.56 -6.65 -20.72
N GLU A 386 6.75 -6.41 -22.02
CA GLU A 386 8.08 -6.09 -22.56
C GLU A 386 8.21 -4.58 -22.81
N ASP A 387 7.32 -3.93 -23.56
CA ASP A 387 7.56 -2.52 -23.89
C ASP A 387 7.10 -1.56 -22.78
N VAL A 388 5.96 -1.79 -22.10
CA VAL A 388 5.54 -0.92 -20.97
C VAL A 388 6.36 -1.23 -19.71
N LEU A 389 6.67 -2.49 -19.41
CA LEU A 389 7.55 -2.81 -18.28
C LEU A 389 9.02 -2.39 -18.53
N ASN A 390 9.55 -2.46 -19.76
CA ASN A 390 10.91 -1.96 -20.02
C ASN A 390 10.98 -0.44 -20.26
N ASP A 391 9.94 0.18 -20.86
CA ASP A 391 9.93 1.64 -21.10
C ASP A 391 9.38 2.45 -19.92
N ALA A 392 8.57 1.90 -19.02
CA ALA A 392 8.19 2.59 -17.78
C ALA A 392 9.14 2.27 -16.60
N PHE A 393 9.88 1.16 -16.62
CA PHE A 393 10.64 0.69 -15.43
C PHE A 393 12.13 0.39 -15.67
N ALA A 394 12.71 0.85 -16.78
CA ALA A 394 14.14 1.08 -16.80
C ALA A 394 14.41 2.34 -15.96
N GLY A 395 14.73 2.14 -14.67
CA GLY A 395 14.90 3.23 -13.70
C GLY A 395 15.73 4.41 -14.22
N PRO A 396 15.47 5.63 -13.73
CA PRO A 396 16.16 6.82 -14.17
C PRO A 396 17.68 6.73 -13.89
N PRO A 397 18.54 7.46 -14.63
CA PRO A 397 19.94 7.66 -14.29
C PRO A 397 20.16 8.48 -12.98
N PHE A 398 19.15 8.55 -12.12
CA PHE A 398 19.06 9.40 -10.93
C PHE A 398 20.03 9.04 -9.80
N ALA A 399 20.83 7.97 -9.96
CA ALA A 399 21.85 7.59 -8.99
C ALA A 399 23.22 7.26 -9.63
N LYS A 400 23.56 7.81 -10.81
CA LYS A 400 24.84 7.49 -11.46
C LYS A 400 26.03 8.43 -11.14
N GLU A 401 25.95 9.26 -10.10
CA GLU A 401 27.09 10.11 -9.70
C GLU A 401 27.64 9.87 -8.28
N LEU A 402 27.20 8.84 -7.54
CA LEU A 402 27.71 8.58 -6.18
C LEU A 402 28.16 7.15 -5.83
N THR A 403 28.28 6.22 -6.79
CA THR A 403 28.79 4.86 -6.52
C THR A 403 29.90 4.37 -7.47
N ASP A 404 30.50 5.25 -8.28
CA ASP A 404 31.68 4.93 -9.10
C ASP A 404 33.00 4.99 -8.30
N GLU A 405 33.15 4.11 -7.30
CA GLU A 405 34.45 3.55 -6.93
C GLU A 405 34.27 2.05 -6.62
N MET A 406 34.23 1.22 -7.66
CA MET A 406 34.97 -0.06 -7.82
C MET A 406 34.33 -0.96 -8.90
N LEU A 407 34.70 -0.70 -10.15
CA LEU A 407 34.50 -1.60 -11.30
C LEU A 407 35.61 -2.67 -11.36
N PHE A 408 35.24 -3.89 -11.76
CA PHE A 408 36.02 -4.74 -12.68
C PHE A 408 35.01 -5.37 -13.65
N GLU A 409 34.96 -4.94 -14.93
CA GLU A 409 35.54 -5.63 -16.12
C GLU A 409 35.10 -7.12 -16.19
N ASP A 410 34.41 -7.65 -17.21
CA ASP A 410 34.72 -7.52 -18.65
C ASP A 410 33.68 -8.29 -19.56
N GLN A 411 33.35 -7.69 -20.72
CA GLN A 411 33.01 -8.27 -22.06
C GLN A 411 31.62 -8.86 -22.47
N GLU A 412 30.96 -8.08 -23.33
CA GLU A 412 29.95 -8.32 -24.40
C GLU A 412 30.42 -9.27 -25.56
N PRO A 413 29.65 -9.51 -26.67
CA PRO A 413 28.20 -9.77 -26.87
C PRO A 413 27.92 -10.80 -28.02
N GLN A 414 26.67 -11.26 -28.23
CA GLN A 414 26.10 -11.63 -29.57
C GLN A 414 24.57 -11.48 -29.55
N GLU A 415 24.02 -10.34 -30.03
CA GLU A 415 23.42 -10.11 -31.36
C GLU A 415 22.29 -11.08 -31.76
N TYR A 416 21.03 -10.64 -31.59
CA TYR A 416 19.99 -10.51 -32.65
C TYR A 416 18.66 -10.08 -32.00
N LEU A 417 18.37 -8.75 -31.97
CA LEU A 417 17.03 -8.09 -31.93
C LEU A 417 17.07 -6.59 -31.52
N LEU A 418 18.25 -5.96 -31.43
CA LEU A 418 18.39 -4.51 -31.36
C LEU A 418 18.20 -3.85 -32.74
N THR A 419 17.01 -3.32 -33.00
CA THR A 419 16.82 -2.25 -34.00
C THR A 419 15.91 -1.10 -33.54
N ALA A 420 15.70 -0.91 -32.23
CA ALA A 420 14.95 0.27 -31.74
C ALA A 420 15.54 0.96 -30.49
N ALA A 421 16.71 0.57 -29.98
CA ALA A 421 17.41 1.34 -28.95
C ALA A 421 18.89 1.47 -29.33
N SER A 422 19.31 2.68 -29.72
CA SER A 422 20.71 3.08 -29.76
C SER A 422 20.92 4.14 -28.68
N PRO A 423 22.02 4.10 -27.90
CA PRO A 423 22.38 5.18 -27.01
C PRO A 423 22.70 6.41 -27.87
N LEU A 424 22.07 7.54 -27.57
CA LEU A 424 22.37 8.82 -28.19
C LEU A 424 23.83 9.20 -27.87
N GLY A 425 24.74 8.89 -28.79
CA GLY A 425 25.96 9.66 -28.95
C GLY A 425 25.60 11.12 -29.30
N PRO A 426 26.52 12.08 -29.12
CA PRO A 426 26.21 13.50 -29.28
C PRO A 426 26.03 13.84 -30.77
N SER A 427 24.84 13.63 -31.32
CA SER A 427 24.43 14.16 -32.62
C SER A 427 22.92 14.06 -32.87
N VAL A 428 22.26 15.22 -32.77
CA VAL A 428 20.93 15.58 -33.32
C VAL A 428 19.72 14.91 -32.66
N LEU A 429 18.98 15.70 -31.86
CA LEU A 429 17.65 15.38 -31.35
C LEU A 429 16.67 15.09 -32.51
N PRO A 430 15.75 14.11 -32.39
CA PRO A 430 14.73 13.84 -33.42
C PRO A 430 13.84 15.07 -33.70
N ALA A 431 13.26 15.17 -34.90
CA ALA A 431 12.44 16.34 -35.32
C ALA A 431 11.25 16.66 -34.40
N GLN A 432 10.74 15.68 -33.65
CA GLN A 432 9.70 15.89 -32.64
C GLN A 432 10.17 16.72 -31.42
N TYR A 433 11.48 16.95 -31.29
CA TYR A 433 12.09 17.75 -30.22
C TYR A 433 12.44 19.18 -30.65
N ASP A 434 12.17 19.57 -31.89
CA ASP A 434 12.42 20.94 -32.35
C ASP A 434 11.67 21.98 -31.48
N HIS A 435 10.55 21.58 -30.86
CA HIS A 435 9.80 22.39 -29.89
C HIS A 435 10.58 22.67 -28.60
N PHE A 436 11.39 21.74 -28.11
CA PHE A 436 12.15 21.93 -26.86
C PHE A 436 13.43 22.73 -27.05
N LEU A 437 13.84 22.93 -28.31
CA LEU A 437 14.86 23.88 -28.71
C LEU A 437 14.30 25.30 -28.89
N SER A 438 12.99 25.48 -28.79
CA SER A 438 12.37 26.81 -28.83
C SER A 438 12.70 27.60 -27.57
N SER A 439 12.62 28.93 -27.67
CA SER A 439 12.79 29.82 -26.51
C SER A 439 11.58 29.83 -25.56
N THR A 440 10.47 29.23 -25.96
CA THR A 440 9.16 29.30 -25.28
C THR A 440 8.40 27.96 -25.30
N PRO A 441 9.03 26.85 -24.86
CA PRO A 441 8.50 25.50 -25.08
C PRO A 441 7.14 25.28 -24.40
N LEU A 442 6.96 25.78 -23.17
CA LEU A 442 5.69 25.68 -22.43
C LEU A 442 4.55 26.43 -23.14
N GLN A 443 4.84 27.62 -23.66
CA GLN A 443 3.85 28.42 -24.37
C GLN A 443 3.46 27.78 -25.70
N ASP A 444 4.41 27.15 -26.39
CA ASP A 444 4.16 26.42 -27.63
C ASP A 444 3.27 25.19 -27.37
N ALA A 445 3.54 24.43 -26.31
CA ALA A 445 2.74 23.27 -25.92
C ALA A 445 1.29 23.65 -25.59
N ILE A 446 1.08 24.69 -24.78
CA ILE A 446 -0.27 25.17 -24.45
C ILE A 446 -0.98 25.71 -25.70
N ALA A 447 -0.28 26.43 -26.58
CA ALA A 447 -0.87 26.92 -27.82
C ALA A 447 -1.31 25.76 -28.75
N GLU A 448 -0.54 24.67 -28.78
CA GLU A 448 -0.89 23.47 -29.53
C GLU A 448 -2.13 22.78 -28.97
N ILE A 449 -2.26 22.62 -27.65
CA ILE A 449 -3.47 22.08 -27.01
C ILE A 449 -4.70 22.93 -27.38
N TYR A 450 -4.58 24.26 -27.37
CA TYR A 450 -5.68 25.12 -27.84
C TYR A 450 -6.03 24.85 -29.30
N SER A 451 -5.01 24.75 -30.16
CA SER A 451 -5.20 24.51 -31.60
C SER A 451 -5.81 23.15 -31.90
N SER A 452 -5.39 22.07 -31.22
CA SER A 452 -5.92 20.71 -31.40
C SER A 452 -7.41 20.64 -31.05
N HIS A 453 -7.86 21.48 -30.11
CA HIS A 453 -9.26 21.59 -29.69
C HIS A 453 -10.05 22.66 -30.48
N GLY A 454 -9.53 23.15 -31.60
CA GLY A 454 -10.19 24.13 -32.46
C GLY A 454 -10.36 25.52 -31.83
N ARG A 455 -9.55 25.82 -30.81
CA ARG A 455 -9.50 27.11 -30.11
C ARG A 455 -8.19 27.83 -30.43
N SER A 456 -8.08 29.09 -30.01
CA SER A 456 -6.83 29.84 -30.09
C SER A 456 -6.73 30.75 -28.89
N LEU A 457 -5.52 30.90 -28.34
CA LEU A 457 -5.26 31.84 -27.26
C LEU A 457 -5.61 33.27 -27.71
N THR A 458 -6.27 34.03 -26.85
CA THR A 458 -6.41 35.48 -27.03
C THR A 458 -5.07 36.17 -26.78
N GLN A 459 -4.94 37.45 -27.17
CA GLN A 459 -3.70 38.19 -26.87
C GLN A 459 -3.48 38.34 -25.36
N SER A 460 -4.55 38.59 -24.59
CA SER A 460 -4.48 38.68 -23.13
C SER A 460 -3.98 37.38 -22.51
N GLN A 461 -4.48 36.23 -22.97
CA GLN A 461 -4.04 34.92 -22.49
C GLN A 461 -2.58 34.63 -22.87
N ARG A 462 -2.12 35.05 -24.06
CA ARG A 462 -0.70 34.93 -24.44
C ARG A 462 0.20 35.78 -23.55
N ASP A 463 -0.20 37.01 -23.26
CA ASP A 463 0.57 37.93 -22.43
C ASP A 463 0.64 37.43 -20.98
N GLU A 464 -0.47 36.93 -20.44
CA GLU A 464 -0.55 36.29 -19.12
C GLU A 464 0.31 35.03 -19.03
N LEU A 465 0.17 34.12 -20.00
CA LEU A 465 0.97 32.89 -20.07
C LEU A 465 2.47 33.20 -20.13
N ALA A 466 2.87 34.19 -20.94
CA ALA A 466 4.26 34.62 -21.03
C ALA A 466 4.78 35.21 -19.72
N ALA A 467 3.96 35.97 -19.00
CA ALA A 467 4.32 36.56 -17.71
C ALA A 467 4.48 35.50 -16.62
N GLN A 468 3.53 34.57 -16.48
CA GLN A 468 3.63 33.48 -15.49
C GLN A 468 4.79 32.53 -15.81
N ALA A 469 4.92 32.10 -17.07
CA ALA A 469 5.99 31.19 -17.47
C ALA A 469 7.38 31.80 -17.26
N ALA A 470 7.53 33.13 -17.27
CA ALA A 470 8.82 33.78 -17.01
C ALA A 470 9.33 33.58 -15.58
N ASN A 471 8.45 33.26 -14.63
CA ASN A 471 8.81 32.98 -13.23
C ASN A 471 9.34 31.54 -13.04
N LEU A 472 9.02 30.63 -13.96
CA LEU A 472 9.48 29.24 -13.88
C LEU A 472 10.92 29.09 -14.38
N SER A 473 11.63 28.09 -13.86
CA SER A 473 12.95 27.71 -14.34
C SER A 473 12.91 27.24 -15.80
N SER A 474 14.05 27.28 -16.49
CA SER A 474 14.09 26.80 -17.88
C SER A 474 13.86 25.30 -17.99
N GLU A 475 14.29 24.51 -16.99
CA GLU A 475 14.13 23.07 -17.01
C GLU A 475 12.68 22.68 -16.73
N LEU A 476 12.04 23.33 -15.74
CA LEU A 476 10.63 23.11 -15.44
C LEU A 476 9.72 23.44 -16.63
N ARG A 477 9.98 24.55 -17.34
CA ARG A 477 9.24 24.87 -18.59
C ARG A 477 9.38 23.80 -19.67
N LYS A 478 10.55 23.16 -19.80
CA LYS A 478 10.78 22.09 -20.78
C LYS A 478 10.10 20.79 -20.34
N ALA A 479 10.25 20.43 -19.07
CA ALA A 479 9.63 19.24 -18.48
C ALA A 479 8.10 19.28 -18.66
N MET A 480 7.47 20.38 -18.24
CA MET A 480 6.04 20.60 -18.42
C MET A 480 5.62 20.57 -19.90
N ALA A 481 6.39 21.20 -20.79
CA ALA A 481 6.07 21.18 -22.22
C ALA A 481 6.08 19.75 -22.77
N MET A 482 7.05 18.92 -22.36
CA MET A 482 7.15 17.52 -22.79
C MET A 482 5.95 16.70 -22.32
N ALA A 483 5.60 16.81 -21.04
CA ALA A 483 4.40 16.17 -20.49
C ALA A 483 3.15 16.61 -21.25
N LEU A 484 2.97 17.92 -21.49
CA LEU A 484 1.80 18.45 -22.18
C LEU A 484 1.68 18.02 -23.64
N PHE A 485 2.78 17.95 -24.39
CA PHE A 485 2.73 17.42 -25.76
C PHE A 485 2.34 15.94 -25.76
N ALA A 486 2.90 15.14 -24.84
CA ALA A 486 2.57 13.73 -24.71
C ALA A 486 1.10 13.52 -24.31
N MET A 487 0.58 14.33 -23.37
CA MET A 487 -0.84 14.35 -23.01
C MET A 487 -1.73 14.72 -24.19
N ASN A 488 -1.38 15.73 -24.99
CA ASN A 488 -2.17 16.13 -26.16
C ASN A 488 -2.22 15.01 -27.21
N ASP A 489 -1.09 14.34 -27.47
CA ASP A 489 -1.01 13.23 -28.42
C ASP A 489 -1.75 11.98 -27.90
N ALA A 490 -1.60 11.66 -26.62
CA ALA A 490 -2.35 10.59 -25.96
C ALA A 490 -3.86 10.86 -26.00
N SER A 491 -4.30 12.09 -25.76
CA SER A 491 -5.72 12.48 -25.84
C SER A 491 -6.29 12.23 -27.25
N ALA A 492 -5.56 12.59 -28.30
CA ALA A 492 -5.99 12.33 -29.68
C ALA A 492 -6.08 10.82 -29.99
N LYS A 493 -5.20 10.01 -29.40
CA LYS A 493 -5.26 8.54 -29.50
C LYS A 493 -6.44 7.96 -28.73
N LEU A 494 -6.77 8.47 -27.54
CA LEU A 494 -7.97 8.08 -26.78
C LEU A 494 -9.26 8.40 -27.56
N ASP A 495 -9.32 9.57 -28.22
CA ASP A 495 -10.45 9.91 -29.09
C ASP A 495 -10.61 8.90 -30.24
N SER A 496 -9.50 8.50 -30.85
CA SER A 496 -9.51 7.43 -31.87
C SER A 496 -9.90 6.09 -31.27
N ALA A 497 -9.40 5.75 -30.07
CA ALA A 497 -9.67 4.50 -29.38
C ALA A 497 -11.16 4.32 -29.09
N PHE A 498 -11.81 5.42 -28.70
CA PHE A 498 -13.20 5.41 -28.30
C PHE A 498 -14.17 5.90 -29.37
N ALA A 499 -13.73 6.05 -30.62
CA ALA A 499 -14.56 6.60 -31.71
C ALA A 499 -15.86 5.82 -31.97
N ARG A 500 -15.95 4.55 -31.55
CA ARG A 500 -17.16 3.71 -31.65
C ARG A 500 -17.94 3.60 -30.33
N VAL A 501 -17.41 4.11 -29.22
CA VAL A 501 -18.09 4.11 -27.93
C VAL A 501 -19.07 5.28 -27.91
N THR A 502 -20.36 4.98 -27.80
CA THR A 502 -21.38 6.04 -27.87
C THR A 502 -21.45 6.82 -26.55
N PRO A 503 -21.85 8.12 -26.56
CA PRO A 503 -22.08 8.88 -25.32
C PRO A 503 -23.09 8.23 -24.38
N TYR A 504 -24.08 7.51 -24.94
CA TYR A 504 -25.04 6.75 -24.15
C TYR A 504 -24.36 5.61 -23.37
N MET A 505 -23.47 4.84 -24.01
CA MET A 505 -22.69 3.80 -23.33
C MET A 505 -21.80 4.39 -22.23
N ARG A 506 -21.08 5.49 -22.52
CA ARG A 506 -20.24 6.17 -21.53
C ARG A 506 -21.03 6.61 -20.31
N SER A 507 -22.20 7.24 -20.50
CA SER A 507 -23.07 7.66 -19.39
C SER A 507 -23.58 6.47 -18.59
N GLN A 508 -24.03 5.38 -19.23
CA GLN A 508 -24.48 4.19 -18.51
C GLN A 508 -23.36 3.58 -17.66
N ILE A 509 -22.13 3.49 -18.18
CA ILE A 509 -21.00 2.97 -17.40
C ILE A 509 -20.65 3.92 -16.26
N TYR A 510 -20.48 5.21 -16.56
CA TYR A 510 -20.05 6.22 -15.60
C TYR A 510 -21.02 6.30 -14.41
N ASP A 511 -22.33 6.34 -14.67
CA ASP A 511 -23.35 6.40 -13.63
C ASP A 511 -23.38 5.14 -12.75
N ASN A 512 -23.00 3.97 -13.29
CA ASN A 512 -23.03 2.73 -12.51
C ASN A 512 -21.71 2.48 -11.78
N VAL A 513 -20.55 2.71 -12.39
CA VAL A 513 -19.25 2.47 -11.75
C VAL A 513 -19.01 3.42 -10.56
N LEU A 514 -19.38 4.70 -10.68
CA LEU A 514 -19.11 5.67 -9.62
C LEU A 514 -20.19 5.76 -8.54
N ASN A 515 -21.41 5.26 -8.80
CA ASN A 515 -22.51 5.34 -7.82
C ASN A 515 -22.93 3.98 -7.24
N SER A 516 -22.29 2.88 -7.63
CA SER A 516 -22.70 1.53 -7.21
C SER A 516 -21.62 0.83 -6.39
N TYR A 517 -22.06 0.24 -5.27
CA TYR A 517 -21.34 -0.76 -4.46
C TYR A 517 -20.88 -1.96 -5.34
N PRO A 518 -19.91 -2.77 -4.91
CA PRO A 518 -18.76 -3.13 -5.74
C PRO A 518 -19.06 -3.96 -6.99
N LEU A 519 -18.21 -3.78 -8.02
CA LEU A 519 -18.30 -4.41 -9.35
C LEU A 519 -18.50 -5.93 -9.32
N CYS A 520 -18.02 -6.58 -8.26
CA CYS A 520 -18.02 -8.01 -8.04
C CYS A 520 -19.31 -8.56 -7.38
N TYR A 521 -20.11 -7.72 -6.70
CA TYR A 521 -21.34 -8.11 -5.99
C TYR A 521 -22.62 -7.88 -6.80
N TYR A 522 -22.53 -7.27 -7.98
CA TYR A 522 -23.72 -6.97 -8.78
C TYR A 522 -24.33 -8.20 -9.46
N ASN A 523 -25.68 -8.23 -9.45
CA ASN A 523 -26.53 -9.08 -10.30
C ASN A 523 -26.02 -9.03 -11.75
N GLY A 524 -25.49 -10.15 -12.27
CA GLY A 524 -24.74 -10.23 -13.52
C GLY A 524 -25.53 -9.94 -14.79
N SER A 525 -26.81 -9.56 -14.73
CA SER A 525 -27.59 -9.19 -15.91
C SER A 525 -27.27 -7.82 -16.51
N PHE A 526 -26.71 -6.85 -15.76
CA PHE A 526 -26.41 -5.51 -16.28
C PHE A 526 -24.94 -5.32 -16.72
N LEU A 527 -23.97 -5.69 -15.88
CA LEU A 527 -22.53 -5.52 -16.20
C LEU A 527 -22.08 -6.38 -17.38
N SER A 528 -22.78 -7.49 -17.63
CA SER A 528 -22.49 -8.42 -18.73
C SER A 528 -22.57 -7.80 -20.12
N GLY A 529 -23.67 -7.08 -20.41
CA GLY A 529 -23.81 -6.38 -21.68
C GLY A 529 -22.81 -5.24 -21.81
N VAL A 530 -22.50 -4.58 -20.71
CA VAL A 530 -21.61 -3.42 -20.68
C VAL A 530 -20.16 -3.78 -20.99
N PHE A 531 -19.61 -4.84 -20.40
CA PHE A 531 -18.22 -5.26 -20.67
C PHE A 531 -18.05 -5.79 -22.10
N ASP A 532 -19.00 -6.58 -22.59
CA ASP A 532 -18.98 -7.08 -23.97
C ASP A 532 -19.13 -5.93 -24.98
N GLU A 533 -20.06 -5.00 -24.74
CA GLU A 533 -20.21 -3.83 -25.60
C GLU A 533 -18.99 -2.91 -25.54
N TRP A 534 -18.42 -2.67 -24.36
CA TRP A 534 -17.16 -1.91 -24.25
C TRP A 534 -16.07 -2.56 -25.09
N HIS A 535 -15.87 -3.86 -24.90
CA HIS A 535 -14.83 -4.60 -25.59
C HIS A 535 -14.99 -4.55 -27.12
N ASP A 536 -16.21 -4.75 -27.62
CA ASP A 536 -16.49 -4.78 -29.05
C ASP A 536 -16.35 -3.39 -29.72
N HIS A 537 -16.44 -2.30 -28.95
CA HIS A 537 -16.43 -0.93 -29.49
C HIS A 537 -15.09 -0.22 -29.32
N VAL A 538 -14.31 -0.52 -28.29
CA VAL A 538 -13.01 0.12 -28.05
C VAL A 538 -11.96 -0.42 -29.02
N ASP A 539 -11.17 0.47 -29.60
CA ASP A 539 -9.93 0.11 -30.30
C ASP A 539 -8.80 0.06 -29.26
N PHE A 540 -8.59 -1.12 -28.68
CA PHE A 540 -7.64 -1.29 -27.59
C PHE A 540 -6.18 -1.09 -28.02
N GLU A 541 -5.85 -1.28 -29.30
CA GLU A 541 -4.48 -0.99 -29.78
C GLU A 541 -4.19 0.51 -29.67
N GLN A 542 -5.12 1.34 -30.14
CA GLN A 542 -5.00 2.80 -30.00
C GLN A 542 -5.10 3.26 -28.55
N PHE A 543 -5.89 2.56 -27.73
CA PHE A 543 -5.99 2.81 -26.30
C PHE A 543 -4.66 2.57 -25.57
N LEU A 544 -4.01 1.42 -25.80
CA LEU A 544 -2.70 1.13 -25.22
C LEU A 544 -1.63 2.07 -25.76
N ASN A 545 -1.65 2.38 -27.06
CA ASN A 545 -0.76 3.36 -27.66
C ASN A 545 -0.90 4.75 -27.01
N ALA A 546 -2.09 5.12 -26.52
CA ALA A 546 -2.28 6.36 -25.78
C ALA A 546 -1.51 6.35 -24.46
N GLY A 547 -1.66 5.27 -23.68
CA GLY A 547 -0.92 5.08 -22.42
C GLY A 547 0.59 5.09 -22.62
N THR A 548 1.10 4.30 -23.58
CA THR A 548 2.54 4.22 -23.85
C THR A 548 3.12 5.55 -24.35
N THR A 549 2.38 6.29 -25.17
CA THR A 549 2.77 7.64 -25.61
C THR A 549 2.91 8.59 -24.42
N LEU A 550 1.92 8.59 -23.51
CA LEU A 550 1.92 9.47 -22.34
C LEU A 550 3.12 9.16 -21.44
N LEU A 551 3.27 7.89 -21.05
CA LEU A 551 4.36 7.45 -20.17
C LEU A 551 5.73 7.71 -20.77
N SER A 552 5.93 7.41 -22.06
CA SER A 552 7.19 7.72 -22.74
C SER A 552 7.52 9.21 -22.69
N GLY A 553 6.51 10.07 -22.78
CA GLY A 553 6.67 11.51 -22.69
C GLY A 553 7.01 12.01 -21.28
N ILE A 554 6.31 11.47 -20.27
CA ILE A 554 6.56 11.78 -18.87
C ILE A 554 7.95 11.32 -18.46
N ARG A 555 8.34 10.08 -18.79
CA ARG A 555 9.67 9.56 -18.47
C ARG A 555 10.81 10.40 -19.04
N ARG A 556 10.65 10.87 -20.28
CA ARG A 556 11.64 11.77 -20.88
C ARG A 556 11.66 13.16 -20.23
N SER A 557 10.58 13.56 -19.55
CA SER A 557 10.53 14.81 -18.80
C SER A 557 11.25 14.72 -17.45
N GLU A 558 11.43 13.52 -16.90
CA GLU A 558 12.18 13.27 -15.66
C GLU A 558 13.63 13.79 -15.73
N ASP A 559 14.30 13.65 -16.88
CA ASP A 559 15.65 14.20 -17.11
C ASP A 559 15.71 15.72 -16.81
N PHE A 560 14.60 16.42 -17.04
CA PHE A 560 14.47 17.85 -16.78
C PHE A 560 14.05 18.12 -15.33
N PHE A 561 13.14 17.32 -14.77
CA PHE A 561 12.73 17.41 -13.36
C PHE A 561 13.90 17.18 -12.40
N ALA A 562 14.82 16.27 -12.73
CA ALA A 562 16.07 16.02 -12.00
C ALA A 562 16.93 17.27 -11.76
N ASN A 563 16.74 18.31 -12.58
CA ASN A 563 17.52 19.54 -12.56
C ASN A 563 16.69 20.75 -12.09
N VAL A 564 15.46 20.52 -11.60
CA VAL A 564 14.63 21.57 -11.02
C VAL A 564 15.15 21.87 -9.61
N TYR A 565 15.57 23.11 -9.41
CA TYR A 565 15.87 23.67 -8.10
C TYR A 565 15.08 24.96 -7.97
N ASP A 566 13.95 24.89 -7.26
CA ASP A 566 13.18 26.04 -6.85
C ASP A 566 12.94 25.94 -5.34
N SER A 567 13.11 27.05 -4.63
CA SER A 567 12.95 27.12 -3.17
C SER A 567 11.82 28.07 -2.79
N SER A 568 10.95 28.40 -3.75
CA SER A 568 9.84 29.30 -3.55
C SER A 568 8.72 28.61 -2.78
N THR A 569 8.48 29.01 -1.54
CA THR A 569 7.37 28.52 -0.70
C THR A 569 6.03 29.21 -1.01
N GLU A 570 5.88 29.78 -2.21
CA GLU A 570 4.61 30.35 -2.64
C GLU A 570 3.71 29.20 -3.09
N PRO A 571 2.45 29.10 -2.60
CA PRO A 571 1.67 27.87 -2.79
C PRO A 571 1.41 27.48 -4.24
N ILE A 572 1.31 28.45 -5.15
CA ILE A 572 1.11 28.22 -6.59
C ILE A 572 2.04 29.13 -7.37
N LEU A 573 3.03 28.53 -8.03
CA LEU A 573 4.01 29.24 -8.87
C LEU A 573 3.49 29.51 -10.29
N PHE A 574 2.61 28.63 -10.78
CA PHE A 574 2.00 28.73 -12.09
C PHE A 574 0.61 28.10 -12.10
N ARG A 575 -0.36 28.74 -12.74
CA ARG A 575 -1.68 28.14 -13.02
C ARG A 575 -2.24 28.69 -14.32
N PHE A 576 -2.57 27.79 -15.23
CA PHE A 576 -3.15 28.15 -16.51
C PHE A 576 -4.29 27.22 -16.91
N ASP A 577 -5.41 27.78 -17.32
CA ASP A 577 -6.58 27.01 -17.81
C ASP A 577 -6.36 26.58 -19.26
N THR A 578 -6.61 25.31 -19.56
CA THR A 578 -6.51 24.75 -20.91
C THR A 578 -7.77 23.97 -21.26
N PRO A 579 -8.02 23.68 -22.56
CA PRO A 579 -9.16 22.85 -22.97
C PRO A 579 -9.28 21.49 -22.27
N ILE A 580 -8.18 20.93 -21.77
CA ILE A 580 -8.13 19.61 -21.13
C ILE A 580 -8.07 19.67 -19.59
N GLY A 581 -8.04 20.87 -19.01
CA GLY A 581 -7.93 21.10 -17.56
C GLY A 581 -6.84 22.10 -17.18
N PHE A 582 -6.66 22.32 -15.88
CA PHE A 582 -5.61 23.20 -15.37
C PHE A 582 -4.23 22.57 -15.52
N VAL A 583 -3.26 23.42 -15.86
CA VAL A 583 -1.83 23.14 -15.76
C VAL A 583 -1.29 23.97 -14.61
N MET A 584 -0.70 23.33 -13.61
CA MET A 584 -0.33 23.93 -12.34
C MET A 584 1.09 23.53 -11.91
N VAL A 585 1.72 24.45 -11.19
CA VAL A 585 2.99 24.21 -10.48
C VAL A 585 2.82 24.68 -9.04
N GLY A 586 3.03 23.77 -8.09
CA GLY A 586 3.06 24.05 -6.66
C GLY A 586 4.42 24.55 -6.16
N GLY A 587 4.46 24.98 -4.91
CA GLY A 587 5.63 25.57 -4.28
C GLY A 587 6.63 24.54 -3.80
N ALA A 588 7.59 24.98 -2.99
CA ALA A 588 8.53 24.13 -2.24
C ALA A 588 8.24 24.18 -0.72
N GLY A 589 6.99 24.37 -0.33
CA GLY A 589 6.60 24.42 1.07
C GLY A 589 5.15 24.03 1.24
N ASP A 590 4.78 23.64 2.45
CA ASP A 590 3.57 22.87 2.76
C ASP A 590 2.26 23.49 2.21
N ASN A 591 1.59 22.75 1.33
CA ASN A 591 0.42 23.15 0.56
C ASN A 591 -0.77 22.22 0.78
N LEU A 592 -1.97 22.77 0.58
CA LEU A 592 -3.19 21.99 0.43
C LEU A 592 -3.67 22.09 -1.01
N PHE A 593 -3.63 20.98 -1.73
CA PHE A 593 -4.22 20.83 -3.05
C PHE A 593 -5.62 20.22 -2.94
N ASP A 594 -6.62 21.10 -2.70
CA ASP A 594 -8.01 20.67 -2.61
C ASP A 594 -8.72 20.52 -3.96
N SER A 595 -9.76 19.68 -4.00
CA SER A 595 -10.59 19.46 -5.18
C SER A 595 -11.76 20.44 -5.33
N THR A 596 -11.85 21.48 -4.48
CA THR A 596 -13.03 22.35 -4.36
C THR A 596 -12.73 23.85 -4.18
N THR A 597 -12.30 24.54 -5.24
CA THR A 597 -12.46 26.01 -5.26
C THR A 597 -13.94 26.38 -5.52
N ASN A 598 -14.65 26.90 -4.52
CA ASN A 598 -16.02 27.44 -4.61
C ASN A 598 -17.13 26.44 -5.01
N GLY A 599 -17.00 25.16 -4.66
CA GLY A 599 -18.02 24.14 -4.96
C GLY A 599 -18.07 23.71 -6.43
N VAL A 600 -17.02 23.99 -7.20
CA VAL A 600 -16.78 23.42 -8.53
C VAL A 600 -15.58 22.48 -8.43
N ARG A 601 -15.73 21.25 -8.93
CA ARG A 601 -14.65 20.25 -8.97
C ARG A 601 -13.45 20.82 -9.74
N GLU A 602 -12.27 20.80 -9.13
CA GLU A 602 -11.03 21.10 -9.82
C GLU A 602 -10.74 20.02 -10.88
N ARG A 603 -10.33 20.45 -12.07
CA ARG A 603 -10.05 19.59 -13.24
C ARG A 603 -8.58 19.74 -13.61
N ASN A 604 -7.70 19.16 -12.79
CA ASN A 604 -6.26 19.28 -12.98
C ASN A 604 -5.81 18.29 -14.06
N ALA A 605 -5.31 18.84 -15.17
CA ALA A 605 -4.73 18.06 -16.26
C ALA A 605 -3.29 17.70 -15.92
N LEU A 606 -2.49 18.69 -15.50
CA LEU A 606 -1.12 18.50 -15.05
C LEU A 606 -0.89 19.31 -13.78
N LEU A 607 -0.53 18.65 -12.69
CA LEU A 607 0.01 19.23 -11.47
C LEU A 607 1.46 18.77 -11.35
N VAL A 608 2.38 19.72 -11.16
CA VAL A 608 3.75 19.43 -10.76
C VAL A 608 3.98 20.13 -9.44
N ASP A 609 4.19 19.39 -8.37
CA ASP A 609 4.67 19.96 -7.12
C ASP A 609 6.20 19.89 -7.04
N ILE A 610 6.82 20.87 -6.41
CA ILE A 610 8.30 20.96 -6.32
C ILE A 610 8.79 20.48 -4.95
N GLY A 611 7.94 20.59 -3.95
CA GLY A 611 8.02 19.85 -2.71
C GLY A 611 7.41 20.56 -1.51
N GLY A 612 7.64 20.01 -0.33
CA GLY A 612 6.96 20.41 0.90
C GLY A 612 6.17 19.23 1.44
N ASN A 613 5.68 19.32 2.68
CA ASN A 613 4.84 18.24 3.22
C ASN A 613 3.39 18.60 2.96
N ASP A 614 2.92 18.24 1.77
CA ASP A 614 1.68 18.68 1.18
C ASP A 614 0.54 17.70 1.47
N THR A 615 -0.68 18.21 1.31
CA THR A 615 -1.90 17.39 1.38
C THR A 615 -2.66 17.50 0.07
N TYR A 616 -2.86 16.35 -0.57
CA TYR A 616 -3.58 16.22 -1.83
C TYR A 616 -4.96 15.64 -1.59
N GLU A 617 -6.01 16.45 -1.72
CA GLU A 617 -7.37 16.01 -1.49
C GLU A 617 -8.15 15.70 -2.77
N GLY A 618 -9.03 14.70 -2.69
CA GLY A 618 -10.10 14.50 -3.68
C GLY A 618 -9.67 13.61 -4.85
N ARG A 619 -9.69 14.12 -6.08
CA ARG A 619 -9.42 13.32 -7.30
C ARG A 619 -8.06 13.65 -7.93
N THR A 620 -7.06 13.89 -7.09
CA THR A 620 -5.67 14.05 -7.55
C THR A 620 -5.28 12.86 -8.43
N ALA A 621 -4.68 13.16 -9.59
CA ALA A 621 -4.36 12.20 -10.66
C ALA A 621 -5.53 11.30 -11.14
N GLY A 622 -6.77 11.60 -10.77
CA GLY A 622 -7.95 10.78 -11.05
C GLY A 622 -8.61 11.19 -12.36
N ALA A 623 -8.28 10.51 -13.46
CA ALA A 623 -8.93 10.76 -14.75
C ALA A 623 -10.37 10.22 -14.74
N ALA A 624 -11.32 11.11 -14.46
CA ALA A 624 -12.72 10.76 -14.31
C ALA A 624 -13.62 11.49 -15.32
N GLY A 625 -14.12 10.73 -16.31
CA GLY A 625 -15.13 11.17 -17.26
C GLY A 625 -14.60 11.99 -18.45
N ASP A 626 -15.52 12.60 -19.19
CA ASP A 626 -15.22 13.32 -20.45
C ASP A 626 -14.55 14.70 -20.22
N ASP A 627 -14.61 15.23 -19.00
CA ASP A 627 -14.19 16.60 -18.68
C ASP A 627 -12.68 16.73 -18.42
N THR A 628 -12.02 15.66 -18.00
CA THR A 628 -10.57 15.55 -17.78
C THR A 628 -10.11 14.15 -18.21
N PRO A 629 -9.90 13.91 -19.52
CA PRO A 629 -9.59 12.58 -20.04
C PRO A 629 -8.17 12.12 -19.70
N ILE A 630 -7.29 13.03 -19.31
CA ILE A 630 -5.95 12.72 -18.81
C ILE A 630 -5.67 13.64 -17.61
N SER A 631 -5.24 13.05 -16.51
CA SER A 631 -4.82 13.76 -15.29
C SER A 631 -3.48 13.22 -14.84
N VAL A 632 -2.50 14.10 -14.70
CA VAL A 632 -1.13 13.78 -14.30
C VAL A 632 -0.78 14.63 -13.08
N CYS A 633 -0.32 13.99 -12.02
CA CYS A 633 0.29 14.62 -10.86
C CYS A 633 1.73 14.12 -10.75
N ILE A 634 2.67 15.04 -10.55
CA ILE A 634 4.08 14.73 -10.35
C ILE A 634 4.49 15.49 -9.09
N ASP A 635 4.67 14.78 -8.00
CA ASP A 635 5.33 15.28 -6.81
C ASP A 635 6.83 14.98 -6.90
N LEU A 636 7.65 15.89 -6.39
CA LEU A 636 9.09 15.82 -6.48
C LEU A 636 9.77 15.65 -5.12
N ALA A 637 9.11 15.96 -3.99
CA ALA A 637 9.66 15.74 -2.65
C ALA A 637 8.70 16.17 -1.54
N GLY A 638 8.57 15.39 -0.49
CA GLY A 638 7.83 15.80 0.69
C GLY A 638 7.80 14.71 1.73
N ASP A 639 6.96 14.85 2.76
CA ASP A 639 6.35 13.69 3.41
C ASP A 639 4.85 13.99 3.33
N ASP A 640 4.22 13.52 2.26
CA ASP A 640 2.96 13.95 1.72
C ASP A 640 1.78 13.06 2.14
N VAL A 641 0.60 13.67 2.13
CA VAL A 641 -0.64 12.95 2.40
C VAL A 641 -1.57 13.03 1.19
N TYR A 642 -1.76 11.88 0.55
CA TYR A 642 -2.61 11.70 -0.60
C TYR A 642 -3.96 11.15 -0.18
N GLU A 643 -4.90 12.03 0.15
CA GLU A 643 -6.11 11.63 0.86
C GLU A 643 -7.39 11.83 0.03
N SER A 644 -8.28 10.84 0.04
CA SER A 644 -9.58 10.97 -0.63
C SER A 644 -10.70 10.17 0.02
N THR A 645 -11.83 10.84 0.21
CA THR A 645 -13.11 10.19 0.56
C THR A 645 -13.91 9.75 -0.65
N SER A 646 -13.40 10.03 -1.85
CA SER A 646 -14.14 9.75 -3.08
C SER A 646 -13.37 8.77 -3.93
N SER A 647 -14.09 7.86 -4.57
CA SER A 647 -13.52 6.98 -5.58
C SER A 647 -13.00 7.74 -6.80
N GLY A 648 -12.02 7.12 -7.45
CA GLY A 648 -11.41 7.59 -8.69
C GLY A 648 -10.27 8.57 -8.47
N CYS A 649 -9.27 8.15 -7.69
CA CYS A 649 -8.21 9.01 -7.20
C CYS A 649 -6.85 8.31 -7.08
N GLN A 650 -5.85 9.19 -6.93
CA GLN A 650 -4.41 9.02 -6.89
C GLN A 650 -3.77 8.31 -8.08
N GLY A 651 -4.52 8.05 -9.12
CA GLY A 651 -3.99 7.61 -10.41
C GLY A 651 -4.98 6.73 -11.14
N TRP A 652 -6.28 6.98 -10.98
CA TRP A 652 -7.33 6.07 -11.46
C TRP A 652 -7.78 6.40 -12.90
N GLY A 653 -8.25 5.40 -13.65
CA GLY A 653 -8.77 5.58 -15.00
C GLY A 653 -10.24 5.14 -15.20
N LEU A 654 -11.13 6.04 -15.62
CA LEU A 654 -12.43 5.78 -16.29
C LEU A 654 -12.88 7.06 -17.01
N PHE A 655 -12.79 7.33 -18.31
CA PHE A 655 -12.36 6.65 -19.52
C PHE A 655 -11.16 7.38 -20.10
N GLY A 656 -10.10 7.42 -19.31
CA GLY A 656 -8.95 8.27 -19.53
C GLY A 656 -7.68 7.63 -19.02
N ILE A 657 -6.65 8.45 -18.82
CA ILE A 657 -5.39 8.02 -18.22
C ILE A 657 -5.12 8.88 -16.97
N GLY A 658 -5.11 8.25 -15.81
CA GLY A 658 -4.70 8.86 -14.54
C GLY A 658 -3.27 8.45 -14.22
N VAL A 659 -2.42 9.41 -13.84
CA VAL A 659 -1.01 9.17 -13.49
C VAL A 659 -0.65 10.00 -12.26
N LEU A 660 -0.26 9.34 -11.18
CA LEU A 660 0.48 9.96 -10.08
C LEU A 660 1.91 9.43 -10.14
N ILE A 661 2.86 10.34 -10.05
CA ILE A 661 4.27 10.05 -9.79
C ILE A 661 4.60 10.80 -8.53
N ASP A 662 5.04 10.07 -7.52
CA ASP A 662 5.71 10.61 -6.35
C ASP A 662 7.18 10.21 -6.42
N ALA A 663 8.05 11.16 -6.08
CA ALA A 663 9.48 10.99 -6.23
C ALA A 663 10.19 10.72 -4.91
N PHE A 664 9.83 11.35 -3.79
CA PHE A 664 10.57 11.21 -2.55
C PHE A 664 9.70 11.60 -1.36
N GLY A 665 9.69 10.78 -0.32
CA GLY A 665 9.03 11.11 0.94
C GLY A 665 8.62 9.89 1.73
N ASP A 666 8.45 10.00 3.05
CA ASP A 666 7.70 8.97 3.78
C ASP A 666 6.20 9.30 3.69
N ASP A 667 5.55 8.79 2.64
CA ASP A 667 4.25 9.26 2.15
C ASP A 667 3.07 8.38 2.61
N THR A 668 1.89 8.99 2.64
CA THR A 668 0.68 8.30 3.08
C THR A 668 -0.44 8.43 2.04
N TYR A 669 -0.80 7.30 1.45
CA TYR A 669 -1.84 7.18 0.44
C TYR A 669 -3.12 6.62 1.04
N ILE A 670 -4.16 7.44 1.06
CA ILE A 670 -5.42 7.12 1.73
C ILE A 670 -6.57 7.31 0.77
N ALA A 671 -7.29 6.23 0.48
CA ALA A 671 -8.47 6.32 -0.36
C ALA A 671 -9.51 5.24 -0.07
N GLN A 672 -10.72 5.49 -0.58
CA GLN A 672 -11.81 4.52 -0.59
C GLN A 672 -11.59 3.50 -1.73
N ASP A 673 -12.65 3.14 -2.47
CA ASP A 673 -12.57 2.22 -3.61
C ASP A 673 -12.03 2.92 -4.87
N HIS A 674 -11.53 2.14 -5.84
CA HIS A 674 -11.11 2.66 -7.16
C HIS A 674 -10.00 3.73 -7.07
N CYS A 675 -8.86 3.35 -6.52
CA CYS A 675 -7.78 4.27 -6.19
C CYS A 675 -6.38 3.64 -6.34
N GLN A 676 -5.32 4.42 -6.10
CA GLN A 676 -3.94 3.92 -5.99
C GLN A 676 -3.50 3.10 -7.22
N GLY A 677 -3.47 3.76 -8.37
CA GLY A 677 -3.08 3.12 -9.64
C GLY A 677 -4.11 2.13 -10.21
N ALA A 678 -5.30 2.01 -9.62
CA ALA A 678 -6.36 1.12 -10.12
C ALA A 678 -7.05 1.63 -11.40
N SER A 679 -7.78 0.73 -12.07
CA SER A 679 -8.53 1.02 -13.29
C SER A 679 -9.85 0.25 -13.33
N THR A 680 -10.93 0.97 -13.63
CA THR A 680 -12.18 0.37 -14.11
C THR A 680 -12.44 1.00 -15.46
N PHE A 681 -12.15 0.27 -16.54
CA PHE A 681 -11.84 0.83 -17.84
C PHE A 681 -10.66 1.82 -17.74
N GLY A 682 -10.26 2.50 -18.81
CA GLY A 682 -9.16 3.48 -18.71
C GLY A 682 -7.79 2.86 -18.31
N ILE A 683 -6.82 3.73 -18.08
CA ILE A 683 -5.49 3.38 -17.61
C ILE A 683 -5.26 4.13 -16.30
N GLY A 684 -4.91 3.39 -15.25
CA GLY A 684 -4.54 3.97 -13.96
C GLY A 684 -3.11 3.63 -13.60
N ILE A 685 -2.37 4.63 -13.12
CA ILE A 685 -0.95 4.54 -12.80
C ILE A 685 -0.68 5.35 -11.53
N LEU A 686 -0.09 4.68 -10.55
CA LEU A 686 0.59 5.30 -9.41
C LEU A 686 2.01 4.78 -9.40
N GLN A 687 2.98 5.69 -9.35
CA GLN A 687 4.38 5.36 -9.19
C GLN A 687 4.91 6.11 -7.97
N ASP A 688 5.26 5.37 -6.93
CA ASP A 688 6.13 5.83 -5.86
C ASP A 688 7.58 5.46 -6.19
N MET A 689 8.53 6.28 -5.78
CA MET A 689 9.94 6.06 -6.03
C MET A 689 10.79 5.81 -4.78
N TYR A 690 10.60 6.54 -3.68
CA TYR A 690 11.52 6.47 -2.54
C TYR A 690 10.85 6.91 -1.23
N GLY A 691 10.86 6.02 -0.24
CA GLY A 691 10.59 6.34 1.16
C GLY A 691 9.84 5.20 1.84
N ASN A 692 9.40 5.35 3.10
CA ASN A 692 8.64 4.31 3.79
C ASN A 692 7.18 4.70 3.87
N ASP A 693 6.37 4.08 3.02
CA ASP A 693 5.04 4.54 2.66
C ASP A 693 3.94 3.66 3.22
N ILE A 694 2.75 4.26 3.28
CA ILE A 694 1.55 3.57 3.71
C ILE A 694 0.48 3.70 2.64
N PHE A 695 0.13 2.59 2.01
CA PHE A 695 -0.96 2.46 1.05
C PHE A 695 -2.19 1.85 1.69
N LEU A 696 -3.17 2.69 1.98
CA LEU A 696 -4.45 2.28 2.57
C LEU A 696 -5.60 2.50 1.58
N GLY A 697 -6.08 1.42 0.97
CA GLY A 697 -7.15 1.44 -0.04
C GLY A 697 -8.28 0.47 0.28
N LYS A 698 -9.48 0.71 -0.25
CA LYS A 698 -10.56 -0.30 -0.21
C LYS A 698 -10.53 -1.23 -1.42
N GLU A 699 -11.68 -1.53 -2.00
CA GLU A 699 -11.81 -2.46 -3.10
C GLU A 699 -11.35 -1.82 -4.41
N MET A 700 -10.85 -2.63 -5.33
CA MET A 700 -10.37 -2.15 -6.63
C MET A 700 -9.31 -1.06 -6.44
N SER A 701 -8.31 -1.31 -5.61
CA SER A 701 -7.20 -0.41 -5.32
C SER A 701 -5.85 -1.07 -5.64
N GLN A 702 -4.74 -0.33 -5.45
CA GLN A 702 -3.38 -0.88 -5.47
C GLN A 702 -3.09 -1.70 -6.73
N GLY A 703 -3.24 -1.06 -7.89
CA GLY A 703 -2.99 -1.70 -9.18
C GLY A 703 -4.07 -2.70 -9.63
N ALA A 704 -5.30 -2.62 -9.11
CA ALA A 704 -6.42 -3.45 -9.56
C ALA A 704 -7.06 -2.98 -10.88
N ALA A 705 -7.35 -3.89 -11.81
CA ALA A 705 -7.94 -3.56 -13.11
C ALA A 705 -9.20 -4.36 -13.48
N ALA A 706 -10.16 -3.68 -14.11
CA ALA A 706 -11.27 -4.28 -14.85
C ALA A 706 -11.44 -3.59 -16.21
N CYS A 707 -11.47 -4.32 -17.33
CA CYS A 707 -11.62 -3.76 -18.68
C CYS A 707 -10.63 -2.63 -19.06
N GLY A 708 -9.48 -2.57 -18.38
CA GLY A 708 -8.46 -1.54 -18.51
C GLY A 708 -7.11 -2.04 -18.01
N VAL A 709 -6.19 -1.11 -17.77
CA VAL A 709 -4.83 -1.39 -17.28
C VAL A 709 -4.60 -0.59 -16.02
N ALA A 710 -4.14 -1.27 -14.97
CA ALA A 710 -3.81 -0.67 -13.69
C ALA A 710 -2.37 -1.01 -13.33
N VAL A 711 -1.64 -0.02 -12.82
CA VAL A 711 -0.26 -0.16 -12.36
C VAL A 711 -0.11 0.62 -11.07
N LEU A 712 0.25 -0.06 -10.00
CA LEU A 712 0.94 0.54 -8.87
C LEU A 712 2.39 0.08 -8.94
N SER A 713 3.34 1.01 -8.89
CA SER A 713 4.76 0.69 -8.75
C SER A 713 5.35 1.45 -7.60
N ASN A 714 6.16 0.76 -6.82
CA ASN A 714 7.04 1.32 -5.81
C ASN A 714 8.48 0.91 -6.14
N GLU A 715 9.46 1.80 -5.90
CA GLU A 715 10.85 1.53 -6.28
C GLU A 715 11.78 1.26 -5.11
N SER A 716 11.51 1.80 -3.91
CA SER A 716 12.19 1.41 -2.69
C SER A 716 11.52 1.94 -1.45
N GLY A 717 11.48 1.16 -0.40
CA GLY A 717 10.92 1.58 0.87
C GLY A 717 10.92 0.47 1.91
N ASN A 718 10.14 0.62 2.96
CA ASN A 718 9.71 -0.50 3.81
C ASN A 718 8.23 -0.24 4.05
N ASP A 719 7.41 -0.75 3.15
CA ASP A 719 6.11 -0.18 2.86
C ASP A 719 4.98 -1.06 3.36
N ILE A 720 3.82 -0.44 3.52
CA ILE A 720 2.63 -1.12 4.03
C ILE A 720 1.52 -1.02 3.00
N TYR A 721 1.18 -2.16 2.43
CA TYR A 721 0.05 -2.30 1.52
C TYR A 721 -1.13 -2.93 2.25
N PHE A 722 -2.16 -2.13 2.47
CA PHE A 722 -3.38 -2.60 3.10
C PHE A 722 -4.59 -2.42 2.18
N SER A 723 -5.31 -3.53 1.95
CA SER A 723 -6.62 -3.49 1.33
C SER A 723 -7.50 -4.64 1.80
N PRO A 724 -8.83 -4.48 1.90
CA PRO A 724 -9.68 -5.59 2.25
C PRO A 724 -9.78 -6.63 1.13
N GLU A 725 -10.06 -6.21 -0.12
CA GLU A 725 -10.38 -7.12 -1.22
C GLU A 725 -10.08 -6.51 -2.61
N TYR A 726 -9.97 -7.33 -3.65
CA TYR A 726 -9.86 -6.93 -5.07
C TYR A 726 -8.72 -5.95 -5.38
N SER A 727 -7.55 -6.15 -4.79
CA SER A 727 -6.44 -5.19 -4.81
C SER A 727 -5.08 -5.87 -4.91
N GLN A 728 -4.00 -5.09 -4.87
CA GLN A 728 -2.61 -5.57 -4.92
C GLN A 728 -2.36 -6.37 -6.21
N GLY A 729 -2.47 -5.70 -7.34
CA GLY A 729 -2.27 -6.32 -8.65
C GLY A 729 -3.41 -7.24 -9.08
N PHE A 730 -4.65 -6.93 -8.73
CA PHE A 730 -5.83 -7.73 -9.06
C PHE A 730 -6.29 -7.57 -10.52
N GLY A 731 -6.60 -8.67 -11.21
CA GLY A 731 -7.10 -8.67 -12.59
C GLY A 731 -8.52 -9.23 -12.75
N PHE A 732 -9.51 -8.35 -12.89
CA PHE A 732 -10.89 -8.73 -13.24
C PHE A 732 -11.10 -8.90 -14.75
N THR A 733 -12.30 -9.30 -15.18
CA THR A 733 -12.73 -9.41 -16.59
C THR A 733 -12.11 -8.33 -17.50
N PHE A 734 -11.32 -8.76 -18.50
CA PHE A 734 -10.59 -7.92 -19.47
C PHE A 734 -9.62 -6.90 -18.86
N GLY A 735 -9.32 -6.98 -17.58
CA GLY A 735 -8.36 -6.14 -16.87
C GLY A 735 -6.97 -6.77 -16.81
N SER A 736 -5.96 -5.90 -16.81
CA SER A 736 -4.58 -6.24 -16.45
C SER A 736 -4.18 -5.39 -15.25
N GLY A 737 -4.14 -6.00 -14.07
CA GLY A 737 -3.74 -5.33 -12.84
C GLY A 737 -2.32 -5.72 -12.46
N VAL A 738 -1.52 -4.73 -12.06
CA VAL A 738 -0.11 -4.88 -11.69
C VAL A 738 0.17 -4.10 -10.42
N LEU A 739 0.72 -4.78 -9.42
CA LEU A 739 1.48 -4.16 -8.34
C LEU A 739 2.93 -4.59 -8.52
N ARG A 740 3.85 -3.63 -8.50
CA ARG A 740 5.28 -3.88 -8.53
C ARG A 740 5.93 -3.17 -7.36
N ASP A 741 6.53 -3.94 -6.47
CA ASP A 741 7.56 -3.47 -5.58
C ASP A 741 8.93 -3.89 -6.12
N ARG A 742 9.98 -3.19 -5.72
CA ARG A 742 11.33 -3.43 -6.21
C ARG A 742 12.32 -3.64 -5.07
N ALA A 743 12.07 -3.07 -3.90
CA ALA A 743 13.00 -3.14 -2.79
C ALA A 743 12.35 -2.69 -1.48
N GLY A 744 12.48 -3.49 -0.43
CA GLY A 744 12.01 -3.12 0.90
C GLY A 744 11.72 -4.32 1.76
N ASP A 745 11.74 -4.16 3.08
CA ASP A 745 11.12 -5.15 3.95
C ASP A 745 9.63 -4.74 4.13
N ASP A 746 8.76 -5.26 3.28
CA ASP A 746 7.40 -4.78 3.09
C ASP A 746 6.33 -5.67 3.73
N TYR A 747 5.16 -5.07 3.94
CA TYR A 747 4.00 -5.73 4.51
C TYR A 747 2.79 -5.66 3.59
N TYR A 748 2.44 -6.80 2.98
CA TYR A 748 1.27 -6.94 2.12
C TYR A 748 0.12 -7.61 2.87
N PHE A 749 -0.88 -6.83 3.26
CA PHE A 749 -2.09 -7.38 3.86
C PHE A 749 -3.28 -7.27 2.91
N ILE A 750 -3.93 -8.41 2.69
CA ILE A 750 -5.26 -8.44 2.08
C ILE A 750 -6.26 -9.32 2.83
N GLY A 751 -7.44 -8.77 3.12
CA GLY A 751 -8.56 -9.53 3.66
C GLY A 751 -9.31 -8.78 4.73
N GLY A 752 -10.10 -9.53 5.50
CA GLY A 752 -10.58 -9.06 6.79
C GLY A 752 -11.99 -8.44 6.85
N VAL A 753 -12.56 -8.07 5.71
CA VAL A 753 -13.91 -7.49 5.67
C VAL A 753 -14.97 -8.57 5.40
N ASP A 754 -14.96 -9.23 4.24
CA ASP A 754 -15.96 -10.26 3.94
C ASP A 754 -15.55 -11.66 4.41
N VAL A 755 -16.30 -12.18 5.38
CA VAL A 755 -16.10 -13.55 5.87
C VAL A 755 -16.50 -14.59 4.83
N ASP A 756 -15.56 -15.45 4.45
CA ASP A 756 -15.82 -16.59 3.57
C ASP A 756 -16.79 -17.57 4.24
N PHE A 757 -17.88 -17.88 3.52
CA PHE A 757 -18.94 -18.74 4.00
C PHE A 757 -18.48 -20.16 4.39
N ARG A 758 -17.32 -20.62 3.90
CA ARG A 758 -16.80 -21.96 4.18
C ARG A 758 -16.24 -22.07 5.61
N GLU A 759 -15.76 -20.98 6.19
CA GLU A 759 -15.12 -20.94 7.51
C GLU A 759 -15.62 -19.80 8.40
N ASN A 760 -16.94 -19.55 8.38
CA ASN A 760 -17.59 -18.51 9.18
C ASN A 760 -17.89 -18.96 10.64
N LYS A 761 -16.84 -19.21 11.43
CA LYS A 761 -16.96 -19.51 12.87
C LYS A 761 -16.56 -18.29 13.69
N PRO A 762 -17.39 -17.85 14.67
CA PRO A 762 -17.05 -16.75 15.56
C PRO A 762 -15.66 -16.86 16.20
N GLY A 763 -14.81 -15.84 16.03
CA GLY A 763 -13.44 -15.76 16.52
C GLY A 763 -12.42 -16.64 15.77
N LYS A 764 -12.80 -17.18 14.62
CA LYS A 764 -11.95 -17.98 13.70
C LYS A 764 -12.36 -17.76 12.25
N GLU A 765 -12.93 -16.61 11.98
CA GLU A 765 -13.35 -16.16 10.67
C GLU A 765 -12.16 -16.20 9.71
N ARG A 766 -12.49 -16.42 8.43
CA ARG A 766 -11.55 -16.34 7.33
C ARG A 766 -12.19 -15.52 6.25
N TYR A 767 -11.39 -14.75 5.54
CA TYR A 767 -11.91 -13.72 4.67
C TYR A 767 -11.67 -14.01 3.19
N VAL A 768 -12.56 -13.51 2.35
CA VAL A 768 -12.34 -13.42 0.91
C VAL A 768 -11.39 -12.25 0.68
N CYS A 769 -10.38 -12.44 -0.19
CA CYS A 769 -9.36 -11.42 -0.46
C CYS A 769 -9.35 -11.04 -1.95
N MET A 770 -9.14 -11.99 -2.85
CA MET A 770 -9.04 -11.75 -4.29
C MET A 770 -7.96 -10.72 -4.67
N GLY A 771 -6.72 -10.90 -4.22
CA GLY A 771 -5.61 -9.98 -4.53
C GLY A 771 -4.24 -10.61 -4.36
N GLN A 772 -3.19 -9.77 -4.29
CA GLN A 772 -1.78 -10.21 -4.38
C GLN A 772 -1.53 -10.98 -5.68
N GLY A 773 -1.75 -10.30 -6.81
CA GLY A 773 -1.58 -10.87 -8.13
C GLY A 773 -2.71 -11.82 -8.56
N PHE A 774 -3.91 -11.67 -7.99
CA PHE A 774 -5.01 -12.60 -8.26
C PHE A 774 -5.74 -12.28 -9.57
N GLY A 775 -6.00 -13.32 -10.38
CA GLY A 775 -6.81 -13.20 -11.60
C GLY A 775 -8.23 -13.74 -11.41
N PHE A 776 -9.27 -12.97 -11.75
CA PHE A 776 -10.66 -13.39 -11.56
C PHE A 776 -11.55 -13.24 -12.79
N GLY A 777 -12.33 -14.28 -13.06
CA GLY A 777 -13.45 -14.28 -13.99
C GLY A 777 -14.77 -14.72 -13.31
N PRO A 778 -15.89 -14.10 -13.66
CA PRO A 778 -17.20 -14.44 -13.09
C PRO A 778 -17.73 -15.75 -13.68
N ARG A 779 -17.95 -16.73 -12.80
CA ARG A 779 -18.48 -18.06 -13.13
C ARG A 779 -19.97 -18.14 -12.81
N ARG A 780 -20.81 -18.20 -13.85
CA ARG A 780 -22.26 -18.47 -13.85
C ARG A 780 -22.98 -18.19 -12.54
N ASP A 781 -23.48 -16.97 -12.41
CA ASP A 781 -24.39 -16.57 -11.33
C ASP A 781 -25.82 -17.13 -11.52
N GLN A 782 -26.73 -16.81 -10.59
CA GLN A 782 -28.13 -17.25 -10.62
C GLN A 782 -28.91 -16.73 -11.85
N GLU A 783 -28.39 -15.70 -12.53
CA GLU A 783 -29.00 -15.04 -13.68
C GLU A 783 -28.39 -15.49 -15.03
N GLY A 784 -27.27 -16.22 -15.00
CA GLY A 784 -26.73 -16.97 -16.13
C GLY A 784 -25.53 -16.35 -16.84
N TRP A 785 -24.95 -15.25 -16.33
CA TRP A 785 -23.79 -14.61 -16.96
C TRP A 785 -22.46 -15.30 -16.63
N GLN A 786 -21.56 -15.35 -17.61
CA GLN A 786 -20.21 -15.90 -17.51
C GLN A 786 -19.28 -15.01 -18.32
N GLY A 787 -18.14 -14.62 -17.74
CA GLY A 787 -17.09 -13.84 -18.40
C GLY A 787 -15.74 -14.55 -18.31
N ALA A 788 -14.84 -14.29 -19.28
CA ALA A 788 -13.43 -14.63 -19.10
C ALA A 788 -12.80 -13.64 -18.12
N GLY A 789 -11.88 -14.10 -17.28
CA GLY A 789 -11.25 -13.24 -16.29
C GLY A 789 -10.10 -12.41 -16.83
N GLY A 790 -9.42 -11.71 -15.92
CA GLY A 790 -8.26 -10.87 -16.22
C GLY A 790 -6.92 -11.53 -15.93
N ILE A 791 -5.90 -10.69 -15.93
CA ILE A 791 -4.55 -11.01 -15.47
C ILE A 791 -4.26 -10.15 -14.25
N GLY A 792 -3.98 -10.79 -13.13
CA GLY A 792 -3.41 -10.14 -11.95
C GLY A 792 -1.94 -10.47 -11.83
N ILE A 793 -1.12 -9.49 -11.44
CA ILE A 793 0.33 -9.60 -11.28
C ILE A 793 0.74 -8.83 -10.03
N LEU A 794 1.44 -9.51 -9.12
CA LEU A 794 2.27 -8.87 -8.11
C LEU A 794 3.72 -9.27 -8.40
N THR A 795 4.63 -8.31 -8.43
CA THR A 795 6.08 -8.59 -8.48
C THR A 795 6.75 -7.88 -7.33
N ASP A 796 7.58 -8.56 -6.57
CA ASP A 796 8.55 -7.95 -5.66
C ASP A 796 9.97 -8.11 -6.23
N GLY A 797 10.89 -7.21 -5.85
CA GLY A 797 12.26 -7.23 -6.30
C GLY A 797 13.32 -7.60 -5.25
N ALA A 798 13.19 -7.17 -3.99
CA ALA A 798 14.21 -7.43 -2.97
C ALA A 798 13.78 -7.06 -1.55
N GLY A 799 13.97 -7.94 -0.58
CA GLY A 799 13.86 -7.63 0.85
C GLY A 799 13.13 -8.73 1.60
N ASN A 800 12.89 -8.59 2.90
CA ASN A 800 12.24 -9.66 3.68
C ASN A 800 10.78 -9.30 3.93
N ASP A 801 9.93 -9.79 3.04
CA ASP A 801 8.54 -9.41 2.92
C ASP A 801 7.58 -10.33 3.65
N TYR A 802 6.43 -9.76 3.99
CA TYR A 802 5.35 -10.51 4.61
C TYR A 802 4.06 -10.41 3.78
N TYR A 803 3.73 -11.50 3.11
CA TYR A 803 2.50 -11.63 2.31
C TYR A 803 1.39 -12.31 3.12
N MET A 804 0.46 -11.51 3.64
CA MET A 804 -0.69 -11.98 4.40
C MET A 804 -1.98 -11.96 3.59
N GLY A 805 -2.63 -13.12 3.48
CA GLY A 805 -3.96 -13.25 2.94
C GLY A 805 -4.75 -14.40 3.56
N ASP A 806 -6.03 -14.50 3.25
CA ASP A 806 -6.85 -15.66 3.61
C ASP A 806 -7.26 -16.45 2.37
N TYR A 807 -8.47 -16.21 1.83
CA TYR A 807 -8.97 -16.92 0.67
C TYR A 807 -8.73 -16.14 -0.61
N PHE A 808 -8.26 -16.81 -1.66
CA PHE A 808 -8.08 -16.22 -2.99
C PHE A 808 -6.97 -15.16 -3.03
N ALA A 809 -5.73 -15.56 -2.77
CA ALA A 809 -4.58 -14.64 -2.70
C ALA A 809 -3.31 -15.24 -3.35
N GLN A 810 -2.24 -14.45 -3.43
CA GLN A 810 -0.88 -14.87 -3.79
C GLN A 810 -0.79 -15.62 -5.13
N GLY A 811 -0.81 -14.88 -6.23
CA GLY A 811 -0.62 -15.42 -7.59
C GLY A 811 -1.66 -16.45 -8.02
N SER A 812 -2.78 -16.55 -7.30
CA SER A 812 -3.84 -17.53 -7.58
C SER A 812 -4.85 -16.98 -8.57
N SER A 813 -5.71 -17.85 -9.10
CA SER A 813 -6.68 -17.41 -10.11
C SER A 813 -7.96 -18.23 -10.13
N TYR A 814 -9.04 -17.61 -10.60
CA TYR A 814 -10.37 -18.20 -10.71
C TYR A 814 -11.03 -17.91 -12.06
N TRP A 815 -11.39 -18.97 -12.78
CA TRP A 815 -12.22 -18.97 -13.99
C TRP A 815 -11.70 -18.15 -15.18
N PHE A 816 -11.01 -18.83 -16.12
CA PHE A 816 -10.48 -18.24 -17.37
C PHE A 816 -9.64 -16.98 -17.16
N SER A 817 -8.90 -16.93 -16.05
CA SER A 817 -7.99 -15.86 -15.68
C SER A 817 -6.57 -16.39 -15.49
N THR A 818 -5.63 -15.46 -15.32
CA THR A 818 -4.25 -15.76 -14.88
C THR A 818 -3.93 -14.92 -13.66
N GLY A 819 -3.33 -15.53 -12.64
CA GLY A 819 -2.75 -14.85 -11.49
C GLY A 819 -1.27 -15.16 -11.40
N ILE A 820 -0.47 -14.17 -11.00
CA ILE A 820 0.98 -14.23 -10.94
C ILE A 820 1.45 -13.49 -9.68
N LEU A 821 2.26 -14.15 -8.87
CA LEU A 821 3.15 -13.51 -7.91
C LEU A 821 4.57 -13.90 -8.31
N ASP A 822 5.47 -12.93 -8.41
CA ASP A 822 6.85 -13.12 -8.85
C ASP A 822 7.78 -12.36 -7.92
N ASP A 823 8.32 -13.07 -6.94
CA ASP A 823 9.32 -12.60 -5.99
C ASP A 823 10.74 -12.89 -6.54
N LYS A 824 11.73 -12.13 -6.08
CA LYS A 824 13.08 -12.12 -6.62
C LYS A 824 14.16 -12.44 -5.60
N SER A 825 14.15 -11.78 -4.45
CA SER A 825 15.18 -12.06 -3.45
C SER A 825 14.76 -11.59 -2.08
N GLY A 826 14.81 -12.47 -1.09
CA GLY A 826 14.35 -12.10 0.23
C GLY A 826 14.53 -13.20 1.24
N ASN A 827 13.93 -13.06 2.40
CA ASN A 827 13.61 -14.20 3.27
C ASN A 827 12.15 -14.00 3.66
N ASP A 828 11.27 -14.44 2.80
CA ASP A 828 9.90 -13.97 2.72
C ASP A 828 8.94 -14.92 3.40
N THR A 829 7.83 -14.37 3.90
CA THR A 829 6.78 -15.16 4.53
C THR A 829 5.48 -15.06 3.77
N TYR A 830 5.06 -16.19 3.19
CA TYR A 830 3.80 -16.34 2.49
C TYR A 830 2.76 -17.01 3.38
N VAL A 831 1.84 -16.23 3.94
CA VAL A 831 0.76 -16.75 4.79
C VAL A 831 -0.59 -16.62 4.11
N ALA A 832 -1.14 -17.74 3.67
CA ALA A 832 -2.48 -17.77 3.13
C ALA A 832 -3.32 -18.99 3.54
N ARG A 833 -4.64 -18.82 3.48
CA ARG A 833 -5.59 -19.84 3.92
C ARG A 833 -5.92 -20.86 2.84
N ARG A 834 -6.74 -20.55 1.85
CA ARG A 834 -7.10 -21.51 0.77
C ARG A 834 -7.29 -20.77 -0.53
N TYR A 835 -7.25 -21.52 -1.62
CA TYR A 835 -7.32 -20.97 -2.97
C TYR A 835 -6.20 -19.95 -3.19
N SER A 836 -5.01 -20.27 -2.68
CA SER A 836 -3.89 -19.34 -2.54
C SER A 836 -2.58 -19.94 -3.08
N THR A 837 -1.56 -19.10 -3.17
CA THR A 837 -0.16 -19.49 -3.45
C THR A 837 -0.06 -20.30 -4.75
N GLY A 838 -0.25 -19.59 -5.87
CA GLY A 838 -0.11 -20.17 -7.21
C GLY A 838 -1.20 -21.19 -7.56
N ALA A 839 -2.35 -21.18 -6.88
CA ALA A 839 -3.43 -22.11 -7.15
C ALA A 839 -4.25 -21.70 -8.39
N GLY A 840 -4.46 -22.64 -9.30
CA GLY A 840 -5.38 -22.49 -10.43
C GLY A 840 -6.76 -23.07 -10.12
N ILE A 841 -7.83 -22.31 -10.35
CA ILE A 841 -9.20 -22.66 -9.95
C ILE A 841 -10.19 -22.50 -11.12
N HIS A 842 -10.84 -23.61 -11.47
CA HIS A 842 -11.87 -23.69 -12.52
C HIS A 842 -11.47 -23.17 -13.94
N ASN A 843 -10.56 -23.85 -14.63
CA ASN A 843 -10.04 -23.50 -15.96
C ASN A 843 -9.22 -22.19 -15.98
N SER A 844 -8.44 -21.94 -14.94
CA SER A 844 -7.53 -20.80 -14.85
C SER A 844 -6.07 -21.25 -14.67
N VAL A 845 -5.14 -20.29 -14.57
CA VAL A 845 -3.72 -20.54 -14.32
C VAL A 845 -3.25 -19.68 -13.15
N GLY A 846 -2.77 -20.31 -12.08
CA GLY A 846 -2.14 -19.61 -10.94
C GLY A 846 -0.63 -19.90 -10.93
N ILE A 847 0.17 -18.88 -10.61
CA ILE A 847 1.63 -18.93 -10.68
C ILE A 847 2.21 -18.16 -9.50
N VAL A 848 3.13 -18.79 -8.78
CA VAL A 848 4.09 -18.13 -7.90
C VAL A 848 5.49 -18.52 -8.39
N VAL A 849 6.37 -17.54 -8.47
CA VAL A 849 7.81 -17.77 -8.65
C VAL A 849 8.53 -17.03 -7.54
N ASP A 850 9.45 -17.71 -6.89
CA ASP A 850 10.48 -17.12 -6.03
C ASP A 850 11.85 -17.42 -6.66
N GLU A 851 12.74 -16.42 -6.70
CA GLU A 851 14.08 -16.60 -7.27
C GLU A 851 15.20 -16.85 -6.25
N ALA A 852 15.09 -16.39 -5.00
CA ALA A 852 16.13 -16.57 -3.98
C ALA A 852 15.66 -16.19 -2.57
N GLY A 853 15.91 -17.03 -1.58
CA GLY A 853 15.67 -16.66 -0.18
C GLY A 853 15.62 -17.85 0.75
N ASP A 854 15.66 -17.65 2.07
CA ASP A 854 15.30 -18.71 3.01
C ASP A 854 13.83 -18.49 3.43
N ASP A 855 12.88 -19.02 2.65
CA ASP A 855 11.49 -18.56 2.67
C ASP A 855 10.53 -19.46 3.43
N GLU A 856 9.38 -18.90 3.82
CA GLU A 856 8.32 -19.61 4.53
C GLU A 856 6.99 -19.64 3.76
N TYR A 857 6.57 -20.82 3.33
CA TYR A 857 5.31 -21.02 2.62
C TYR A 857 4.25 -21.71 3.49
N TRP A 858 3.21 -20.98 3.89
CA TRP A 858 2.12 -21.50 4.70
C TRP A 858 0.83 -21.66 3.88
N GLY A 859 0.52 -22.92 3.52
CA GLY A 859 -0.66 -23.26 2.71
C GLY A 859 -1.65 -24.21 3.37
N TRP A 860 -2.93 -24.07 3.04
CA TRP A 860 -4.00 -24.98 3.46
C TRP A 860 -4.89 -25.44 2.30
N GLY A 861 -5.17 -26.75 2.23
CA GLY A 861 -6.13 -27.25 1.25
C GLY A 861 -5.65 -27.00 -0.19
N VAL A 862 -6.50 -26.37 -1.02
CA VAL A 862 -6.11 -25.88 -2.35
C VAL A 862 -5.16 -24.71 -2.12
N GLY A 863 -3.85 -24.92 -2.23
CA GLY A 863 -2.84 -23.92 -1.92
C GLY A 863 -1.66 -24.04 -2.87
N ILE A 864 -0.44 -24.02 -2.31
CA ILE A 864 0.89 -24.15 -2.94
C ILE A 864 0.89 -24.97 -4.25
N GLY A 865 0.71 -24.31 -5.39
CA GLY A 865 0.80 -24.91 -6.71
C GLY A 865 -0.32 -25.91 -7.03
N HIS A 866 -1.50 -25.75 -6.44
CA HIS A 866 -2.63 -26.67 -6.64
C HIS A 866 -3.41 -26.40 -7.93
N GLY A 867 -3.69 -27.44 -8.72
CA GLY A 867 -4.56 -27.36 -9.91
C GLY A 867 -5.95 -27.96 -9.70
N LEU A 868 -6.99 -27.11 -9.65
CA LEU A 868 -8.39 -27.52 -9.43
C LEU A 868 -9.31 -27.23 -10.63
N ASP A 869 -10.22 -28.15 -10.94
CA ASP A 869 -11.25 -28.07 -11.98
C ASP A 869 -10.70 -27.78 -13.37
N ALA A 870 -9.75 -28.63 -13.82
CA ALA A 870 -9.02 -28.49 -15.09
C ALA A 870 -8.15 -27.22 -15.22
N SER A 871 -7.74 -26.65 -14.09
CA SER A 871 -6.79 -25.54 -14.02
C SER A 871 -5.35 -26.01 -13.87
N VAL A 872 -4.43 -25.05 -13.98
CA VAL A 872 -3.01 -25.25 -13.70
C VAL A 872 -2.62 -24.39 -12.51
N GLY A 873 -2.06 -25.01 -11.47
CA GLY A 873 -1.38 -24.29 -10.38
C GLY A 873 0.12 -24.57 -10.43
N ILE A 874 0.92 -23.53 -10.21
CA ILE A 874 2.37 -23.57 -10.34
C ILE A 874 3.00 -22.78 -9.19
N VAL A 875 3.94 -23.40 -8.50
CA VAL A 875 4.92 -22.73 -7.64
C VAL A 875 6.30 -23.17 -8.11
N VAL A 876 7.20 -22.22 -8.31
CA VAL A 876 8.60 -22.47 -8.61
C VAL A 876 9.43 -21.69 -7.61
N ASP A 877 10.18 -22.39 -6.81
CA ASP A 877 11.26 -21.88 -5.98
C ASP A 877 12.60 -22.21 -6.65
N VAL A 878 13.51 -21.23 -6.75
CA VAL A 878 14.74 -21.39 -7.52
C VAL A 878 15.95 -21.76 -6.66
N MET A 879 16.11 -21.14 -5.49
CA MET A 879 17.22 -21.38 -4.56
C MET A 879 16.95 -20.85 -3.14
N GLY A 880 17.24 -21.63 -2.11
CA GLY A 880 16.94 -21.22 -0.74
C GLY A 880 17.03 -22.35 0.28
N ASP A 881 17.22 -22.10 1.57
CA ASP A 881 16.94 -23.13 2.60
C ASP A 881 15.52 -22.92 3.18
N ASP A 882 14.51 -23.46 2.50
CA ASP A 882 13.11 -23.08 2.68
C ASP A 882 12.32 -23.93 3.69
N TYR A 883 11.19 -23.37 4.13
CA TYR A 883 10.18 -24.05 4.90
C TYR A 883 8.80 -24.03 4.23
N TYR A 884 8.33 -25.21 3.82
CA TYR A 884 7.00 -25.40 3.28
C TYR A 884 6.06 -26.09 4.28
N SER A 885 4.98 -25.42 4.68
CA SER A 885 3.95 -25.96 5.56
C SER A 885 2.61 -26.17 4.85
N ALA A 886 2.30 -27.43 4.54
CA ALA A 886 1.00 -27.89 4.11
C ALA A 886 0.15 -28.38 5.30
N ARG A 887 -0.76 -27.52 5.75
CA ARG A 887 -1.71 -27.89 6.79
C ARG A 887 -3.03 -28.28 6.14
N GLY A 888 -3.46 -29.53 6.31
CA GLY A 888 -4.69 -30.05 5.67
C GLY A 888 -4.38 -31.02 4.54
N TRP A 889 -5.31 -31.14 3.60
CA TRP A 889 -5.28 -32.13 2.52
C TRP A 889 -4.95 -31.48 1.16
N TYR A 890 -4.22 -32.18 0.30
CA TYR A 890 -4.04 -31.85 -1.12
C TYR A 890 -3.44 -30.46 -1.41
N THR A 891 -2.25 -30.13 -0.89
CA THR A 891 -1.73 -28.74 -0.98
C THR A 891 -0.59 -28.54 -1.97
N MET A 892 0.50 -29.31 -1.90
CA MET A 892 1.79 -28.98 -2.54
C MET A 892 1.97 -29.65 -3.90
N GLY A 893 1.83 -28.87 -4.98
CA GLY A 893 1.91 -29.41 -6.34
C GLY A 893 0.83 -30.46 -6.62
N HIS A 894 -0.32 -30.36 -5.93
CA HIS A 894 -1.39 -31.34 -6.03
C HIS A 894 -2.32 -31.03 -7.21
N GLY A 895 -2.53 -31.99 -8.11
CA GLY A 895 -3.51 -31.86 -9.19
C GLY A 895 -4.85 -32.44 -8.77
N GLY A 896 -5.79 -31.65 -8.25
CA GLY A 896 -7.14 -32.10 -7.85
C GLY A 896 -7.84 -32.96 -8.93
N ASP A 897 -8.45 -32.30 -9.90
CA ASP A 897 -8.82 -32.84 -11.22
C ASP A 897 -8.19 -32.01 -12.35
N GLY A 898 -7.17 -31.19 -12.01
CA GLY A 898 -6.32 -30.39 -12.90
C GLY A 898 -4.84 -30.77 -12.82
N LEU A 899 -3.95 -29.81 -13.11
CA LEU A 899 -2.49 -29.95 -13.07
C LEU A 899 -1.93 -29.09 -11.93
N GLY A 900 -1.36 -29.73 -10.91
CA GLY A 900 -0.61 -29.04 -9.86
C GLY A 900 0.88 -29.27 -10.03
N ILE A 901 1.68 -28.23 -9.81
CA ILE A 901 3.13 -28.24 -9.96
C ILE A 901 3.75 -27.47 -8.79
N LEU A 902 4.67 -28.12 -8.10
CA LEU A 902 5.65 -27.48 -7.23
C LEU A 902 7.04 -27.93 -7.69
N ILE A 903 7.91 -26.95 -7.95
CA ILE A 903 9.31 -27.16 -8.26
C ILE A 903 10.10 -26.34 -7.24
N ASP A 904 10.97 -27.00 -6.52
CA ASP A 904 12.06 -26.40 -5.76
C ASP A 904 13.35 -26.87 -6.44
N ASN A 905 14.17 -25.90 -6.84
CA ASN A 905 15.32 -26.13 -7.69
C ASN A 905 16.65 -26.23 -6.92
N GLY A 906 16.69 -25.89 -5.63
CA GLY A 906 17.86 -26.20 -4.82
C GLY A 906 17.87 -25.55 -3.45
N GLY A 907 18.28 -26.30 -2.44
CA GLY A 907 18.19 -25.82 -1.09
C GLY A 907 18.60 -26.82 -0.04
N SER A 908 18.14 -26.68 1.17
CA SER A 908 18.12 -27.75 2.17
C SER A 908 16.85 -27.64 2.96
N ASP A 909 15.79 -28.17 2.37
CA ASP A 909 14.45 -27.65 2.61
C ASP A 909 13.65 -28.50 3.58
N VAL A 910 12.62 -27.89 4.16
CA VAL A 910 11.74 -28.55 5.11
C VAL A 910 10.32 -28.63 4.58
N TYR A 911 9.90 -29.85 4.30
CA TYR A 911 8.58 -30.19 3.81
C TYR A 911 7.68 -30.72 4.94
N SER A 912 6.90 -29.82 5.52
CA SER A 912 6.01 -30.06 6.65
C SER A 912 4.57 -30.35 6.21
N GLN A 913 4.10 -31.59 6.40
CA GLN A 913 2.79 -32.02 5.93
C GLN A 913 2.02 -32.83 6.97
N ARG A 914 0.70 -32.60 7.03
CA ARG A 914 -0.20 -33.43 7.83
C ARG A 914 -0.77 -34.64 7.10
N ASP A 915 -0.86 -34.57 5.77
CA ASP A 915 -1.45 -35.61 4.92
C ASP A 915 -0.43 -36.06 3.86
N ALA A 916 -0.21 -37.38 3.77
CA ALA A 916 0.73 -37.99 2.84
C ALA A 916 0.33 -37.85 1.35
N THR A 917 -0.88 -37.37 1.07
CA THR A 917 -1.35 -37.05 -0.29
C THR A 917 -1.06 -35.60 -0.69
N SER A 918 -0.28 -34.85 0.09
CA SER A 918 -0.07 -33.42 -0.18
C SER A 918 1.00 -33.13 -1.21
N LEU A 919 2.05 -33.95 -1.35
CA LEU A 919 3.15 -33.74 -2.29
C LEU A 919 2.91 -34.42 -3.64
N GLY A 920 2.74 -33.64 -4.70
CA GLY A 920 2.79 -34.13 -6.08
C GLY A 920 1.75 -35.20 -6.40
N TYR A 921 0.62 -35.22 -5.67
CA TYR A 921 -0.43 -36.23 -5.83
C TYR A 921 -1.51 -35.74 -6.81
N GLY A 922 -2.10 -36.68 -7.56
CA GLY A 922 -3.28 -36.40 -8.38
C GLY A 922 -4.56 -36.91 -7.71
N GLY A 923 -5.59 -36.08 -7.64
CA GLY A 923 -6.78 -36.36 -6.84
C GLY A 923 -7.54 -37.63 -7.26
N PRO A 924 -8.37 -38.19 -6.34
CA PRO A 924 -9.04 -39.48 -6.55
C PRO A 924 -10.20 -39.41 -7.55
N TYR A 925 -10.61 -38.21 -7.97
CA TYR A 925 -11.76 -37.98 -8.83
C TYR A 925 -11.41 -38.18 -10.30
N MET A 926 -11.18 -39.43 -10.69
CA MET A 926 -11.09 -39.81 -12.11
C MET A 926 -12.49 -39.77 -12.74
N SER A 927 -12.76 -38.76 -13.57
CA SER A 927 -13.86 -38.85 -14.53
C SER A 927 -13.37 -39.55 -15.79
N ASN A 928 -14.27 -40.14 -16.59
CA ASN A 928 -13.92 -40.80 -17.86
C ASN A 928 -13.21 -39.87 -18.89
N TYR A 929 -13.04 -38.58 -18.59
CA TYR A 929 -12.53 -37.57 -19.51
C TYR A 929 -11.41 -36.68 -18.95
N ARG A 930 -11.01 -36.83 -17.67
CA ARG A 930 -9.96 -36.01 -17.04
C ARG A 930 -9.08 -36.87 -16.14
N ARG A 931 -7.77 -36.79 -16.35
CA ARG A 931 -6.76 -37.43 -15.51
C ARG A 931 -6.02 -36.31 -14.77
N PRO A 932 -6.19 -36.18 -13.44
CA PRO A 932 -5.40 -35.24 -12.68
C PRO A 932 -3.90 -35.55 -12.81
N LEU A 933 -3.07 -34.52 -12.68
CA LEU A 933 -1.64 -34.70 -12.57
C LEU A 933 -1.10 -33.79 -11.45
N GLY A 934 -0.55 -34.39 -10.40
CA GLY A 934 0.31 -33.68 -9.45
C GLY A 934 1.78 -33.89 -9.81
N ILE A 935 2.57 -32.82 -9.71
CA ILE A 935 4.02 -32.83 -9.94
C ILE A 935 4.68 -32.15 -8.75
N PHE A 936 5.62 -32.86 -8.14
CA PHE A 936 6.55 -32.34 -7.16
C PHE A 936 7.98 -32.63 -7.62
N ILE A 937 8.83 -31.61 -7.63
CA ILE A 937 10.24 -31.75 -7.95
C ILE A 937 11.01 -30.95 -6.91
N ASP A 938 11.87 -31.64 -6.18
CA ASP A 938 12.97 -31.08 -5.39
C ASP A 938 14.27 -31.55 -6.08
N ALA A 939 15.07 -30.60 -6.55
CA ALA A 939 16.12 -30.86 -7.53
C ALA A 939 17.55 -30.93 -6.97
N ASP A 940 17.82 -30.40 -5.78
CA ASP A 940 19.14 -30.41 -5.14
C ASP A 940 18.97 -30.09 -3.64
N GLY A 941 19.80 -30.67 -2.78
CA GLY A 941 19.73 -30.35 -1.34
C GLY A 941 19.89 -31.50 -0.36
N GLN A 942 19.70 -31.17 0.92
CA GLN A 942 19.62 -32.12 2.04
C GLN A 942 18.34 -31.91 2.85
N ASP A 943 17.28 -32.60 2.43
CA ASP A 943 15.93 -32.14 2.73
C ASP A 943 15.23 -32.99 3.79
N ALA A 944 14.38 -32.33 4.58
CA ALA A 944 13.63 -32.92 5.67
C ALA A 944 12.14 -33.03 5.34
N TYR A 945 11.61 -34.25 5.44
CA TYR A 945 10.20 -34.53 5.15
C TYR A 945 9.47 -35.05 6.39
N THR A 946 8.26 -34.54 6.63
CA THR A 946 7.36 -35.10 7.65
C THR A 946 6.80 -36.47 7.25
N THR A 947 6.63 -36.70 5.94
CA THR A 947 6.19 -37.99 5.41
C THR A 947 7.22 -38.57 4.43
N LYS A 948 6.80 -39.34 3.41
CA LYS A 948 7.74 -39.93 2.43
C LYS A 948 8.15 -38.85 1.42
N GLY A 949 9.45 -38.59 1.29
CA GLY A 949 10.00 -37.71 0.23
C GLY A 949 11.50 -37.95 0.03
N ASN A 950 12.25 -38.02 1.13
CA ASN A 950 13.71 -38.10 1.13
C ASN A 950 14.33 -39.15 0.17
N ASN A 951 15.15 -38.68 -0.78
CA ASN A 951 15.96 -39.43 -1.76
C ASN A 951 15.15 -40.41 -2.63
N ARG A 952 13.94 -40.02 -3.05
CA ARG A 952 13.04 -40.93 -3.75
C ARG A 952 12.40 -40.31 -4.97
N PHE A 953 12.34 -41.12 -6.01
CA PHE A 953 11.30 -41.01 -7.02
C PHE A 953 10.08 -41.79 -6.55
N TRP A 954 8.90 -41.15 -6.54
CA TRP A 954 7.64 -41.83 -6.33
C TRP A 954 6.64 -41.51 -7.41
N VAL A 955 5.78 -42.50 -7.67
CA VAL A 955 4.60 -42.35 -8.49
C VAL A 955 3.40 -42.68 -7.62
N ALA A 956 2.53 -41.70 -7.46
CA ALA A 956 1.24 -41.85 -6.81
C ALA A 956 0.21 -42.28 -7.87
N ASP A 957 -0.03 -43.58 -7.98
CA ASP A 957 -0.95 -44.19 -8.96
C ASP A 957 -0.67 -43.82 -10.44
N GLU A 958 -1.69 -43.51 -11.25
CA GLU A 958 -1.53 -43.06 -12.66
C GLU A 958 -1.44 -41.53 -12.77
N THR A 959 -1.48 -40.78 -11.66
CA THR A 959 -1.86 -39.35 -11.64
C THR A 959 -0.98 -38.45 -10.76
N GLY A 960 0.08 -38.95 -10.16
CA GLY A 960 1.02 -38.12 -9.40
C GLY A 960 2.46 -38.56 -9.55
N VAL A 961 3.36 -37.60 -9.65
CA VAL A 961 4.81 -37.82 -9.72
C VAL A 961 5.48 -36.90 -8.70
N GLY A 962 6.38 -37.48 -7.91
CA GLY A 962 7.29 -36.71 -7.08
C GLY A 962 8.71 -37.21 -7.22
N VAL A 963 9.66 -36.29 -7.19
CA VAL A 963 11.08 -36.60 -7.17
C VAL A 963 11.78 -35.67 -6.20
N ASP A 964 12.67 -36.25 -5.41
CA ASP A 964 13.74 -35.59 -4.67
C ASP A 964 15.05 -36.15 -5.25
N ILE A 965 15.96 -35.25 -5.64
CA ILE A 965 17.25 -35.56 -6.26
C ILE A 965 18.41 -35.23 -5.31
N SER A 966 18.38 -35.70 -4.06
CA SER A 966 19.47 -35.44 -3.11
C SER A 966 20.66 -36.42 -3.19
N GLY A 967 21.80 -35.94 -2.68
CA GLY A 967 23.09 -36.63 -2.55
C GLY A 967 23.54 -36.76 -1.10
N GLY A 968 22.70 -37.23 -0.17
CA GLY A 968 23.07 -37.43 1.24
C GLY A 968 21.89 -37.88 2.12
N ASP A 969 22.13 -38.75 3.10
CA ASP A 969 21.11 -39.55 3.80
C ASP A 969 20.87 -39.00 5.23
N THR A 970 19.77 -38.26 5.48
CA THR A 970 19.30 -37.91 6.84
C THR A 970 17.77 -37.88 7.02
N GLY A 971 17.25 -38.96 7.63
CA GLY A 971 16.16 -38.97 8.62
C GLY A 971 14.81 -38.27 8.35
N CYS A 972 13.73 -39.07 8.30
CA CYS A 972 12.33 -38.62 8.42
C CYS A 972 12.09 -37.85 9.74
N LEU A 973 11.40 -36.69 9.70
CA LEU A 973 10.91 -36.01 10.89
C LEU A 973 9.91 -36.94 11.60
N MET A 974 10.31 -37.57 12.71
CA MET A 974 9.40 -38.43 13.49
C MET A 974 8.36 -37.54 14.19
N PRO A 975 7.07 -37.95 14.19
CA PRO A 975 5.94 -37.14 14.65
C PRO A 975 5.90 -36.86 16.16
#